data_AF-S4RSE7-F1
#
_entry.id   AF-S4RSE7-F1
#
_cell.length_a   1.000
_cell.length_b   1.000
_cell.length_c   1.000
_cell.angle_alpha   90.00
_cell.angle_beta   90.00
_cell.angle_gamma   90.00
#
_symmetry.space_group_name_H-M   'P 1'
#
loop_
_entity.id
_entity.type
_entity.pdbx_description
1 polymer ?
#
loop_
_entity_poly.entity_id
_entity_poly.type
_entity_poly.pdbx_seq_one_letter_code
_entity_poly.pdbx_strand_id
1 'polypeptide(L)'
;LPKSLGDPREVARVSRSRARLFRAASAGHVLPDKPTPPHDGGEGHSMVSTVSGLLQPVGPVKCHCSTCTLDSVCYGGMSGLKRMRSDLGSRDRAHLAPVAVVEAWGERPPDRGGRPPSSPDPPSSPNTPSAPDSPSSPDFPTEAAFWSSHVAPLLTQLEEERAEVVGRLCGVCEDLGAVLARGGMLAQRGGHGRAALLRVLYRLVDVNSDRLLLHVIKLILSIQVKDKNLLNVCKLVFKISRTENNDLLFLQVGIVELLLGVLGDPDLAANVEALTYCAGAVKFLANSGGSDGGDGGGALGAELLARGALDTLLGLLARANTALADKAMAHLLVQVTAAVRGLADAPGACGFFRAARALPTLCTTLERYECDACVCTNVLRTFSKVTDRSEGCRELAAVDSSPNILIALLHKFPRKQDLVVRVCYTLGNLAARSEAVRERLWRHASCLDVLLHVYALQLQRQPDTGAVASHSFTCSRGLQRADLAEDVLVKLLRVLANLSLHPGLGAALASHPRCIQLLICTLESPGVREREEIVLNAVATVNNLSYHMGPGATLQGQQLRIAELLLMPLLGPGEEGVLEALRALGNLSQSAAVRELLHQHHVPGLLLELLSEGSQDVCYSAGGVLLNMSSTDDGGAGRLLQLGAMERLLSCLQRYCRGDWQLGGLLCKVLWNFSQGPAATGTSGKGGGLDPSDTTRLLATLHLLLDERTALVSAPLGGGEPGETVQGYHRQLWEAEFVPVARRLQKRVQSQAAPLLLEPL
;
A
#
# COMPACT_ATOMS: atom_id res chain seq x y z
N LEU A 1 -23.15 5.37 -20.60
CA LEU A 1 -22.36 6.18 -21.55
C LEU A 1 -20.98 5.53 -21.66
N PRO A 2 -20.45 5.25 -22.87
CA PRO A 2 -19.09 4.74 -22.99
C PRO A 2 -18.13 5.76 -22.36
N LYS A 3 -17.19 5.30 -21.53
CA LYS A 3 -16.12 6.15 -21.00
C LYS A 3 -15.31 6.69 -22.19
N SER A 4 -14.84 7.94 -22.07
CA SER A 4 -13.91 8.52 -23.04
C SER A 4 -12.74 7.58 -23.27
N LEU A 5 -12.18 7.58 -24.48
CA LEU A 5 -10.90 6.94 -24.75
C LEU A 5 -9.89 7.52 -23.74
N GLY A 6 -9.62 6.77 -22.68
CA GLY A 6 -8.71 7.18 -21.60
C GLY A 6 -7.30 7.37 -22.12
N ASP A 7 -6.40 7.81 -21.23
CA ASP A 7 -4.96 7.93 -21.50
C ASP A 7 -4.47 6.72 -22.33
N PRO A 8 -3.76 6.91 -23.46
CA PRO A 8 -3.19 5.82 -24.25
C PRO A 8 -2.47 4.75 -23.41
N ARG A 9 -1.89 5.14 -22.27
CA ARG A 9 -1.26 4.23 -21.30
C ARG A 9 -2.27 3.38 -20.53
N GLU A 10 -3.44 3.93 -20.22
CA GLU A 10 -4.56 3.23 -19.58
C GLU A 10 -5.19 2.24 -20.56
N VAL A 11 -5.44 2.63 -21.81
CA VAL A 11 -5.94 1.73 -22.85
C VAL A 11 -4.95 0.60 -23.14
N ALA A 12 -3.65 0.90 -23.25
CA ALA A 12 -2.60 -0.12 -23.41
C ALA A 12 -2.39 -0.98 -22.14
N ARG A 13 -2.77 -0.49 -20.95
CA ARG A 13 -2.73 -1.28 -19.71
C ARG A 13 -3.93 -2.23 -19.67
N VAL A 14 -5.14 -1.76 -19.96
CA VAL A 14 -6.35 -2.58 -20.04
C VAL A 14 -6.20 -3.66 -21.11
N SER A 15 -5.73 -3.32 -22.30
CA SER A 15 -5.46 -4.29 -23.38
C SER A 15 -4.38 -5.32 -22.98
N ARG A 16 -3.29 -4.92 -22.30
CA ARG A 16 -2.29 -5.86 -21.79
C ARG A 16 -2.82 -6.75 -20.66
N SER A 17 -3.68 -6.24 -19.79
CA SER A 17 -4.35 -7.03 -18.76
C SER A 17 -5.31 -8.06 -19.37
N ARG A 18 -6.10 -7.65 -20.37
CA ARG A 18 -6.99 -8.54 -21.14
C ARG A 18 -6.23 -9.58 -21.96
N ALA A 19 -5.10 -9.22 -22.56
CA ALA A 19 -4.23 -10.15 -23.30
C ALA A 19 -3.57 -11.23 -22.41
N ARG A 20 -3.34 -10.95 -21.11
CA ARG A 20 -2.87 -11.95 -20.14
C ARG A 20 -3.98 -12.94 -19.76
N LEU A 21 -5.21 -12.45 -19.56
CA LEU A 21 -6.41 -13.28 -19.35
C LEU A 21 -6.68 -14.18 -20.57
N PHE A 22 -6.53 -13.65 -21.79
CA PHE A 22 -6.90 -14.36 -23.00
C PHE A 22 -5.96 -15.51 -23.38
N ARG A 23 -4.66 -15.40 -23.10
CA ARG A 23 -3.68 -16.45 -23.44
C ARG A 23 -3.94 -17.79 -22.72
N ALA A 24 -4.62 -17.78 -21.58
CA ALA A 24 -5.08 -18.99 -20.88
C ALA A 24 -6.40 -19.54 -21.45
N ALA A 25 -7.37 -18.69 -21.76
CA ALA A 25 -8.67 -19.13 -22.29
C ALA A 25 -8.59 -19.65 -23.74
N SER A 26 -7.67 -19.13 -24.56
CA SER A 26 -7.57 -19.51 -25.98
C SER A 26 -6.70 -20.74 -26.27
N ALA A 27 -6.02 -21.30 -25.27
CA ALA A 27 -5.14 -22.46 -25.46
C ALA A 27 -5.91 -23.76 -25.77
N GLY A 28 -7.23 -23.80 -25.52
CA GLY A 28 -8.07 -24.98 -25.76
C GLY A 28 -8.81 -25.03 -27.11
N HIS A 29 -9.05 -23.91 -27.78
CA HIS A 29 -9.88 -23.86 -29.00
C HIS A 29 -9.31 -22.91 -30.07
N VAL A 30 -8.03 -23.12 -30.41
CA VAL A 30 -7.49 -22.57 -31.66
C VAL A 30 -8.31 -23.15 -32.79
N LEU A 31 -8.98 -22.27 -33.56
CA LEU A 31 -9.68 -22.58 -34.81
C LEU A 31 -8.82 -23.54 -35.64
N PRO A 32 -9.18 -24.84 -35.75
CA PRO A 32 -8.39 -25.75 -36.56
C PRO A 32 -8.55 -25.34 -38.03
N ASP A 33 -7.43 -25.07 -38.71
CA ASP A 33 -7.43 -24.59 -40.09
C ASP A 33 -7.71 -25.70 -41.15
N LYS A 34 -8.08 -26.93 -40.76
CA LYS A 34 -8.39 -28.02 -41.72
C LYS A 34 -9.47 -28.99 -41.23
N PRO A 35 -10.39 -29.45 -42.10
CA PRO A 35 -11.19 -30.63 -41.85
C PRO A 35 -10.29 -31.88 -41.88
N THR A 36 -10.31 -32.69 -40.83
CA THR A 36 -9.73 -34.04 -40.84
C THR A 36 -10.58 -34.94 -41.75
N PRO A 37 -10.00 -35.65 -42.73
CA PRO A 37 -10.75 -36.60 -43.55
C PRO A 37 -11.13 -37.83 -42.72
N PRO A 38 -12.20 -38.56 -43.09
CA PRO A 38 -12.60 -39.79 -42.41
C PRO A 38 -11.56 -40.87 -42.69
N HIS A 39 -11.05 -41.50 -41.63
CA HIS A 39 -10.21 -42.68 -41.75
C HIS A 39 -11.12 -43.89 -41.96
N ASP A 40 -11.13 -44.42 -43.18
CA ASP A 40 -11.70 -45.72 -43.51
C ASP A 40 -10.70 -46.84 -43.19
N GLY A 41 -11.21 -47.90 -42.55
CA GLY A 41 -10.83 -49.31 -42.73
C GLY A 41 -9.43 -49.80 -42.30
N GLY A 42 -9.41 -50.74 -41.32
CA GLY A 42 -8.22 -51.57 -41.05
C GLY A 42 -8.31 -52.49 -39.83
N GLU A 43 -9.22 -53.47 -39.87
CA GLU A 43 -9.18 -54.82 -39.27
C GLU A 43 -8.45 -55.12 -37.93
N GLY A 44 -9.25 -55.61 -36.96
CA GLY A 44 -9.08 -56.94 -36.36
C GLY A 44 -7.99 -57.16 -35.29
N HIS A 45 -8.38 -57.29 -34.01
CA HIS A 45 -8.43 -58.61 -33.34
C HIS A 45 -9.04 -58.53 -31.93
N SER A 46 -9.86 -59.54 -31.68
CA SER A 46 -10.57 -59.87 -30.44
C SER A 46 -9.61 -60.36 -29.34
N MET A 47 -9.85 -59.95 -28.09
CA MET A 47 -9.92 -60.94 -27.01
C MET A 47 -10.79 -60.45 -25.84
N VAL A 48 -11.84 -61.22 -25.60
CA VAL A 48 -12.73 -61.18 -24.43
C VAL A 48 -12.05 -61.89 -23.27
N SER A 49 -12.07 -61.31 -22.06
CA SER A 49 -12.15 -62.10 -20.83
C SER A 49 -12.89 -61.34 -19.72
N THR A 50 -14.04 -61.89 -19.37
CA THR A 50 -14.96 -61.60 -18.27
C THR A 50 -14.36 -61.94 -16.90
N VAL A 51 -14.87 -61.30 -15.83
CA VAL A 51 -15.22 -61.81 -14.46
C VAL A 51 -15.05 -60.63 -13.47
N SER A 52 -16.11 -59.90 -13.10
CA SER A 52 -17.14 -60.17 -12.07
C SER A 52 -16.70 -59.94 -10.62
N GLY A 53 -17.44 -59.07 -9.92
CA GLY A 53 -17.73 -59.21 -8.49
C GLY A 53 -17.07 -58.22 -7.52
N LEU A 54 -17.79 -57.17 -7.10
CA LEU A 54 -18.42 -57.07 -5.77
C LEU A 54 -18.86 -55.62 -5.48
N LEU A 55 -20.16 -55.39 -5.63
CA LEU A 55 -20.91 -54.36 -4.90
C LEU A 55 -21.05 -54.81 -3.44
N GLN A 56 -20.78 -53.93 -2.47
CA GLN A 56 -21.74 -53.61 -1.41
C GLN A 56 -21.42 -52.29 -0.69
N PRO A 57 -22.43 -51.58 -0.18
CA PRO A 57 -22.36 -50.19 0.30
C PRO A 57 -22.17 -50.10 1.82
N VAL A 58 -21.55 -49.03 2.31
CA VAL A 58 -21.58 -48.64 3.74
C VAL A 58 -22.37 -47.34 3.87
N GLY A 59 -23.39 -47.39 4.72
CA GLY A 59 -24.44 -46.38 4.87
C GLY A 59 -24.04 -45.10 5.62
N PRO A 60 -25.04 -44.23 5.91
CA PRO A 60 -24.84 -42.83 6.26
C PRO A 60 -24.57 -42.62 7.75
N VAL A 61 -23.60 -41.76 8.07
CA VAL A 61 -23.42 -41.22 9.42
C VAL A 61 -24.23 -39.94 9.55
N LYS A 62 -25.24 -39.96 10.43
CA LYS A 62 -26.04 -38.81 10.88
C LYS A 62 -25.30 -38.01 11.95
N CYS A 63 -25.34 -36.68 11.87
CA CYS A 63 -25.22 -35.75 13.00
C CYS A 63 -25.99 -34.46 12.63
N HIS A 64 -27.27 -34.35 13.01
CA HIS A 64 -27.79 -33.50 14.10
C HIS A 64 -27.29 -32.04 14.12
N CYS A 65 -27.90 -31.20 13.26
CA CYS A 65 -28.20 -29.82 13.64
C CYS A 65 -29.57 -29.45 13.06
N SER A 66 -30.52 -29.29 13.97
CA SER A 66 -31.91 -28.94 13.72
C SER A 66 -32.11 -27.48 14.09
N THR A 67 -32.23 -26.60 13.07
CA THR A 67 -33.22 -25.51 13.03
C THR A 67 -33.12 -24.72 11.71
N CYS A 68 -34.27 -24.66 11.02
CA CYS A 68 -34.74 -23.62 10.09
C CYS A 68 -34.31 -23.69 8.61
N THR A 69 -35.09 -24.48 7.87
CA THR A 69 -35.45 -24.34 6.45
C THR A 69 -36.49 -23.24 6.21
N LEU A 70 -36.53 -22.76 4.95
CA LEU A 70 -37.60 -22.12 4.16
C LEU A 70 -37.60 -20.58 3.96
N ASP A 71 -37.22 -20.21 2.73
CA ASP A 71 -38.03 -19.52 1.70
C ASP A 71 -38.98 -18.38 2.11
N SER A 72 -38.70 -17.19 1.59
CA SER A 72 -39.71 -16.27 1.05
C SER A 72 -39.06 -15.13 0.26
N VAL A 73 -39.52 -15.01 -0.99
CA VAL A 73 -39.41 -13.84 -1.88
C VAL A 73 -40.19 -12.66 -1.29
N CYS A 74 -39.70 -11.42 -1.45
CA CYS A 74 -40.52 -10.23 -1.67
C CYS A 74 -39.69 -9.02 -2.17
N TYR A 75 -40.15 -8.46 -3.29
CA TYR A 75 -39.85 -7.13 -3.84
C TYR A 75 -40.19 -6.01 -2.84
N GLY A 76 -39.44 -4.90 -2.85
CA GLY A 76 -39.93 -3.64 -2.26
C GLY A 76 -38.89 -2.55 -2.00
N GLY A 77 -38.80 -1.59 -2.92
CA GLY A 77 -39.00 -0.16 -2.63
C GLY A 77 -37.96 0.63 -1.80
N MET A 78 -37.37 1.62 -2.48
CA MET A 78 -36.70 2.82 -1.94
C MET A 78 -37.40 3.46 -0.72
N SER A 79 -36.61 3.83 0.30
CA SER A 79 -36.57 5.15 0.98
C SER A 79 -36.00 5.04 2.40
N GLY A 80 -35.01 5.86 2.76
CA GLY A 80 -34.51 5.89 4.15
C GLY A 80 -33.16 6.56 4.40
N LEU A 81 -32.88 7.70 3.77
CA LEU A 81 -31.71 8.54 4.08
C LEU A 81 -32.08 9.53 5.21
N LYS A 82 -31.48 9.40 6.41
CA LYS A 82 -31.07 10.52 7.31
C LYS A 82 -30.71 10.04 8.74
N ARG A 83 -29.61 10.61 9.25
CA ARG A 83 -29.07 10.69 10.64
C ARG A 83 -28.15 9.55 11.11
N MET A 84 -26.85 9.81 11.01
CA MET A 84 -25.99 10.04 12.19
C MET A 84 -24.63 10.59 11.72
N ARG A 85 -24.45 11.91 11.86
CA ARG A 85 -23.18 12.62 11.68
C ARG A 85 -23.02 13.57 12.86
N SER A 86 -22.50 13.04 13.95
CA SER A 86 -21.92 13.76 15.09
C SER A 86 -21.63 12.71 16.16
N ASP A 87 -20.38 12.24 16.23
CA ASP A 87 -19.69 11.74 17.43
C ASP A 87 -18.58 10.74 17.06
N LEU A 88 -17.52 11.26 16.43
CA LEU A 88 -16.19 10.63 16.43
C LEU A 88 -15.14 11.75 16.55
N GLY A 89 -15.19 12.44 17.69
CA GLY A 89 -14.14 13.34 18.13
C GLY A 89 -13.47 12.73 19.36
N SER A 90 -12.15 12.59 19.30
CA SER A 90 -11.27 12.31 20.44
C SER A 90 -11.43 10.95 21.10
N ARG A 91 -10.53 10.00 20.78
CA ARG A 91 -9.90 9.08 21.76
C ARG A 91 -8.86 8.19 21.09
N ASP A 92 -7.63 8.69 21.05
CA ASP A 92 -6.42 7.86 21.05
C ASP A 92 -5.36 8.54 21.92
N ARG A 93 -5.45 8.33 23.24
CA ARG A 93 -4.38 8.59 24.19
C ARG A 93 -4.25 7.36 25.07
N ALA A 94 -3.40 6.42 24.65
CA ALA A 94 -2.98 5.31 25.48
C ALA A 94 -1.67 5.67 26.20
N HIS A 95 -1.84 6.07 27.45
CA HIS A 95 -0.97 5.96 28.62
C HIS A 95 0.37 5.21 28.44
N LEU A 96 1.47 5.95 28.60
CA LEU A 96 2.65 5.47 29.30
C LEU A 96 2.63 6.15 30.68
N ALA A 97 2.48 5.34 31.73
CA ALA A 97 2.49 5.81 33.11
C ALA A 97 3.86 6.42 33.47
N PRO A 98 3.90 7.54 34.20
CA PRO A 98 5.14 8.14 34.66
C PRO A 98 5.72 7.34 35.83
N VAL A 99 7.01 7.01 35.76
CA VAL A 99 7.78 6.70 36.96
C VAL A 99 7.94 8.03 37.71
N ALA A 100 7.31 8.11 38.88
CA ALA A 100 7.47 9.21 39.80
C ALA A 100 8.93 9.24 40.29
N VAL A 101 9.63 10.35 40.07
CA VAL A 101 10.80 10.74 40.86
C VAL A 101 10.37 12.01 41.58
N VAL A 102 9.94 11.83 42.83
CA VAL A 102 9.70 12.91 43.79
C VAL A 102 11.04 13.23 44.44
N GLU A 103 11.37 14.53 44.36
CA GLU A 103 12.20 15.36 45.26
C GLU A 103 13.67 15.02 45.53
N ALA A 104 14.53 16.03 45.32
CA ALA A 104 15.16 16.79 46.41
C ALA A 104 16.25 17.71 45.81
N TRP A 105 15.95 19.00 45.69
CA TRP A 105 16.97 20.01 45.48
C TRP A 105 17.50 20.43 46.84
N GLY A 106 18.77 20.13 47.09
CA GLY A 106 19.53 20.71 48.19
C GLY A 106 19.85 19.75 49.34
N GLU A 107 20.97 19.02 49.21
CA GLU A 107 21.87 18.77 50.35
C GLU A 107 23.32 18.80 49.86
N ARG A 108 24.18 19.53 50.59
CA ARG A 108 25.64 19.57 50.38
C ARG A 108 26.26 18.28 50.93
N PRO A 109 27.18 17.62 50.23
CA PRO A 109 28.07 16.65 50.86
C PRO A 109 29.25 17.35 51.57
N PRO A 110 29.81 16.73 52.63
CA PRO A 110 30.81 17.35 53.48
C PRO A 110 32.22 17.29 52.87
N ASP A 111 33.01 18.25 53.33
CA ASP A 111 34.43 18.47 53.10
C ASP A 111 35.26 17.17 53.24
N ARG A 112 36.06 16.86 52.21
CA ARG A 112 37.22 15.96 52.34
C ARG A 112 38.40 16.57 51.58
N GLY A 113 39.26 17.22 52.35
CA GLY A 113 40.58 17.64 51.93
C GLY A 113 41.46 16.47 51.50
N GLY A 114 42.42 16.79 50.64
CA GLY A 114 43.43 15.84 50.17
C GLY A 114 44.18 16.39 48.96
N ARG A 115 45.08 17.33 49.19
CA ARG A 115 46.09 17.77 48.21
C ARG A 115 47.23 16.75 48.20
N PRO A 116 47.78 16.38 47.03
CA PRO A 116 49.19 15.98 46.95
C PRO A 116 49.97 16.84 45.92
N PRO A 117 51.31 16.79 45.96
CA PRO A 117 52.15 17.96 45.76
C PRO A 117 52.64 18.17 44.32
N SER A 118 52.97 19.43 44.07
CA SER A 118 53.68 20.03 42.94
C SER A 118 55.15 19.60 42.83
N SER A 119 55.63 19.41 41.60
CA SER A 119 56.99 19.76 41.11
C SER A 119 57.19 19.22 39.67
N PRO A 120 58.21 19.67 38.90
CA PRO A 120 58.72 21.03 38.72
C PRO A 120 58.79 21.44 37.22
N ASP A 121 58.89 22.74 36.94
CA ASP A 121 59.09 23.31 35.60
C ASP A 121 60.46 22.94 34.99
N PRO A 122 60.57 22.76 33.66
CA PRO A 122 61.83 22.77 32.94
C PRO A 122 62.16 24.16 32.35
N PRO A 123 63.43 24.40 31.97
CA PRO A 123 64.08 25.71 32.06
C PRO A 123 63.87 26.59 30.83
N SER A 124 63.97 27.90 31.09
CA SER A 124 64.08 29.00 30.16
C SER A 124 65.42 29.04 29.41
N SER A 125 65.39 29.40 28.11
CA SER A 125 66.37 30.21 27.33
C SER A 125 66.16 30.00 25.82
N PRO A 126 66.65 30.86 24.91
CA PRO A 126 66.69 32.33 24.93
C PRO A 126 66.16 32.96 23.60
N ASN A 127 66.06 34.29 23.63
CA ASN A 127 65.75 35.23 22.54
C ASN A 127 66.21 34.86 21.13
N THR A 128 65.33 35.08 20.15
CA THR A 128 65.68 35.42 18.76
C THR A 128 64.78 36.56 18.24
N PRO A 129 65.27 37.39 17.32
CA PRO A 129 64.92 38.80 17.22
C PRO A 129 63.68 39.09 16.37
N SER A 130 63.10 40.25 16.66
CA SER A 130 61.97 40.91 16.03
C SER A 130 62.07 40.95 14.50
N ALA A 131 60.98 40.55 13.83
CA ALA A 131 60.69 40.88 12.44
C ALA A 131 59.69 42.05 12.40
N PRO A 132 59.70 42.88 11.35
CA PRO A 132 59.21 44.26 11.39
C PRO A 132 57.69 44.38 11.26
N ASP A 133 57.21 45.51 11.77
CA ASP A 133 55.83 45.97 11.80
C ASP A 133 55.06 45.72 10.50
N SER A 134 54.06 44.84 10.59
CA SER A 134 52.92 44.84 9.68
C SER A 134 51.92 45.94 10.10
N PRO A 135 51.30 46.64 9.15
CA PRO A 135 50.57 47.87 9.41
C PRO A 135 49.34 47.62 10.28
N SER A 136 49.15 48.55 11.23
CA SER A 136 48.01 48.67 12.15
C SER A 136 46.70 48.17 11.55
N SER A 137 46.23 47.02 12.04
CA SER A 137 44.82 46.66 12.00
C SER A 137 44.02 47.71 12.79
N PRO A 138 42.79 48.06 12.38
CA PRO A 138 41.96 49.00 13.12
C PRO A 138 41.83 48.55 14.58
N ASP A 139 41.92 49.50 15.52
CA ASP A 139 41.80 49.30 16.97
C ASP A 139 40.51 48.55 17.32
N PHE A 140 40.55 47.22 17.31
CA PHE A 140 39.50 46.42 17.92
C PHE A 140 39.74 46.44 19.44
N PRO A 141 38.75 46.89 20.24
CA PRO A 141 38.88 46.84 21.69
C PRO A 141 39.21 45.41 22.14
N THR A 142 40.09 45.27 23.12
CA THR A 142 40.39 43.97 23.72
C THR A 142 39.09 43.29 24.17
N GLU A 143 39.03 41.96 24.13
CA GLU A 143 37.83 41.18 24.47
C GLU A 143 37.22 41.61 25.83
N ALA A 144 38.07 41.94 26.81
CA ALA A 144 37.67 42.45 28.12
C ALA A 144 37.10 43.89 28.08
N ALA A 145 37.66 44.76 27.24
CA ALA A 145 37.14 46.11 27.04
C ALA A 145 35.78 46.08 26.32
N PHE A 146 35.64 45.24 25.28
CA PHE A 146 34.38 45.02 24.59
C PHE A 146 33.31 44.45 25.54
N TRP A 147 33.67 43.44 26.33
CA TRP A 147 32.79 42.86 27.34
C TRP A 147 32.25 43.90 28.30
N SER A 148 33.14 44.71 28.89
CA SER A 148 32.78 45.70 29.90
C SER A 148 31.89 46.81 29.35
N SER A 149 32.11 47.20 28.09
CA SER A 149 31.38 48.30 27.44
C SER A 149 30.05 47.88 26.81
N HIS A 150 29.91 46.64 26.34
CA HIS A 150 28.76 46.22 25.55
C HIS A 150 27.99 45.03 26.14
N VAL A 151 28.66 44.07 26.78
CA VAL A 151 28.02 42.84 27.30
C VAL A 151 27.57 43.01 28.76
N ALA A 152 28.46 43.53 29.61
CA ALA A 152 28.17 43.71 31.03
C ALA A 152 26.91 44.57 31.32
N PRO A 153 26.66 45.69 30.61
CA PRO A 153 25.44 46.48 30.85
C PRO A 153 24.15 45.70 30.59
N LEU A 154 24.12 44.85 29.56
CA LEU A 154 22.97 44.00 29.25
C LEU A 154 22.78 42.89 30.28
N LEU A 155 23.88 42.35 30.82
CA LEU A 155 23.81 41.39 31.93
C LEU A 155 23.22 42.04 33.19
N THR A 156 23.68 43.24 33.55
CA THR A 156 23.10 44.00 34.67
C THR A 156 21.62 44.27 34.46
N GLN A 157 21.21 44.63 33.24
CA GLN A 157 19.80 44.83 32.92
C GLN A 157 18.98 43.53 33.11
N LEU A 158 19.48 42.37 32.67
CA LEU A 158 18.83 41.07 32.93
C LEU A 158 18.78 40.71 34.42
N GLU A 159 19.75 41.19 35.20
CA GLU A 159 19.81 40.97 36.65
C GLU A 159 18.84 41.87 37.43
N GLU A 160 18.58 43.09 36.96
CA GLU A 160 17.74 44.09 37.63
C GLU A 160 16.26 44.02 37.21
N GLU A 161 15.96 43.58 35.99
CA GLU A 161 14.59 43.51 35.48
C GLU A 161 13.74 42.47 36.23
N ARG A 162 12.47 42.84 36.49
CA ARG A 162 11.52 41.97 37.20
C ARG A 162 11.03 40.85 36.28
N ALA A 163 10.89 39.65 36.83
CA ALA A 163 10.44 38.45 36.09
C ALA A 163 9.06 38.61 35.40
N GLU A 164 8.25 39.57 35.84
CA GLU A 164 6.91 39.89 35.29
C GLU A 164 6.98 40.57 33.91
N VAL A 165 8.13 41.08 33.49
CA VAL A 165 8.28 41.82 32.23
C VAL A 165 8.94 40.96 31.14
N VAL A 166 8.31 39.83 30.85
CA VAL A 166 8.78 38.82 29.88
C VAL A 166 9.17 39.43 28.53
N GLY A 167 8.38 40.36 28.00
CA GLY A 167 8.64 40.99 26.70
C GLY A 167 9.96 41.77 26.65
N ARG A 168 10.27 42.55 27.71
CA ARG A 168 11.55 43.26 27.80
C ARG A 168 12.71 42.29 27.98
N LEU A 169 12.56 41.28 28.84
CA LEU A 169 13.59 40.25 29.04
C LEU A 169 13.93 39.50 27.74
N CYS A 170 12.93 39.21 26.90
CA CYS A 170 13.16 38.61 25.58
C CYS A 170 13.98 39.54 24.67
N GLY A 171 13.61 40.82 24.59
CA GLY A 171 14.34 41.82 23.80
C GLY A 171 15.80 41.98 24.26
N VAL A 172 16.04 42.06 25.56
CA VAL A 172 17.40 42.14 26.10
C VAL A 172 18.20 40.86 25.79
N CYS A 173 17.58 39.68 25.78
CA CYS A 173 18.25 38.45 25.35
C CYS A 173 18.61 38.47 23.85
N GLU A 174 17.74 39.02 22.99
CA GLU A 174 18.03 39.20 21.57
C GLU A 174 19.19 40.17 21.36
N ASP A 175 19.17 41.32 22.03
CA ASP A 175 20.24 42.33 21.99
C ASP A 175 21.56 41.76 22.49
N LEU A 176 21.53 41.01 23.59
CA LEU A 176 22.70 40.31 24.13
C LEU A 176 23.26 39.31 23.12
N GLY A 177 22.40 38.54 22.44
CA GLY A 177 22.82 37.63 21.38
C GLY A 177 23.49 38.35 20.21
N ALA A 178 22.93 39.48 19.77
CA ALA A 178 23.50 40.29 18.70
C ALA A 178 24.84 40.94 19.09
N VAL A 179 24.98 41.41 20.33
CA VAL A 179 26.25 41.94 20.86
C VAL A 179 27.31 40.86 20.94
N LEU A 180 26.98 39.68 21.48
CA LEU A 180 27.91 38.55 21.55
C LEU A 180 28.36 38.09 20.16
N ALA A 181 27.46 38.09 19.17
CA ALA A 181 27.78 37.78 17.79
C ALA A 181 28.76 38.81 17.20
N ARG A 182 28.48 40.11 17.36
CA ARG A 182 29.36 41.21 16.89
C ARG A 182 30.75 41.18 17.53
N GLY A 183 30.83 40.79 18.80
CA GLY A 183 32.09 40.63 19.52
C GLY A 183 32.84 39.34 19.20
N GLY A 184 32.31 38.47 18.33
CA GLY A 184 32.92 37.16 18.04
C GLY A 184 32.96 36.22 19.24
N MET A 185 32.15 36.47 20.27
CA MET A 185 32.14 35.74 21.55
C MET A 185 31.21 34.51 21.53
N LEU A 186 30.43 34.33 20.45
CA LEU A 186 29.69 33.10 20.19
C LEU A 186 30.64 31.99 19.75
N ALA A 187 30.29 30.74 20.03
CA ALA A 187 31.10 29.56 19.70
C ALA A 187 32.53 29.50 20.31
N GLN A 188 32.92 30.43 21.20
CA GLN A 188 34.22 30.41 21.86
C GLN A 188 34.25 29.51 23.10
N ARG A 189 35.23 28.59 23.16
CA ARG A 189 35.50 27.76 24.33
C ARG A 189 36.36 28.56 25.32
N GLY A 190 35.73 29.04 26.39
CA GLY A 190 36.44 29.71 27.49
C GLY A 190 36.63 31.22 27.34
N GLY A 191 35.79 31.90 26.54
CA GLY A 191 35.79 33.36 26.41
C GLY A 191 35.60 34.09 27.75
N HIS A 192 36.14 35.30 27.82
CA HIS A 192 36.10 36.15 29.00
C HIS A 192 34.65 36.36 29.46
N GLY A 193 34.37 36.17 30.76
CA GLY A 193 33.03 36.41 31.31
C GLY A 193 31.98 35.31 31.07
N ARG A 194 32.32 34.21 30.39
CA ARG A 194 31.39 33.07 30.14
C ARG A 194 30.66 32.56 31.39
N ALA A 195 31.38 32.43 32.51
CA ALA A 195 30.79 31.96 33.76
C ALA A 195 29.77 32.96 34.33
N ALA A 196 30.01 34.25 34.16
CA ALA A 196 29.06 35.30 34.54
C ALA A 196 27.81 35.26 33.64
N LEU A 197 27.98 35.14 32.32
CA LEU A 197 26.88 34.97 31.37
C LEU A 197 26.00 33.76 31.74
N LEU A 198 26.60 32.58 31.92
CA LEU A 198 25.85 31.37 32.28
C LEU A 198 25.11 31.54 33.61
N ARG A 199 25.72 32.19 34.60
CA ARG A 199 25.07 32.45 35.90
C ARG A 199 23.79 33.28 35.73
N VAL A 200 23.85 34.35 34.96
CA VAL A 200 22.68 35.21 34.68
C VAL A 200 21.63 34.44 33.89
N LEU A 201 22.02 33.74 32.83
CA LEU A 201 21.10 32.96 32.00
C LEU A 201 20.41 31.84 32.77
N TYR A 202 21.12 31.11 33.63
CA TYR A 202 20.52 30.08 34.47
C TYR A 202 19.55 30.63 35.51
N ARG A 203 19.78 31.86 36.02
CA ARG A 203 18.80 32.54 36.88
C ARG A 203 17.47 32.77 36.18
N LEU A 204 17.50 33.03 34.87
CA LEU A 204 16.30 33.27 34.06
C LEU A 204 15.53 31.97 33.72
N VAL A 205 16.12 30.79 33.96
CA VAL A 205 15.44 29.50 33.72
C VAL A 205 14.26 29.28 34.67
N ASP A 206 14.31 29.90 35.86
CA ASP A 206 13.23 29.79 36.84
C ASP A 206 12.03 30.70 36.53
N VAL A 207 12.14 31.56 35.50
CA VAL A 207 11.03 32.38 35.04
C VAL A 207 10.03 31.51 34.26
N ASN A 208 8.77 31.49 34.68
CA ASN A 208 7.72 30.66 34.11
C ASN A 208 7.19 31.20 32.77
N SER A 209 8.06 31.31 31.76
CA SER A 209 7.70 31.76 30.41
C SER A 209 8.46 30.98 29.32
N ASP A 210 7.74 30.14 28.58
CA ASP A 210 8.32 29.32 27.50
C ASP A 210 9.00 30.18 26.41
N ARG A 211 8.45 31.35 26.11
CA ARG A 211 9.06 32.29 25.15
C ARG A 211 10.41 32.79 25.62
N LEU A 212 10.51 33.27 26.86
CA LEU A 212 11.78 33.73 27.43
C LEU A 212 12.78 32.58 27.53
N LEU A 213 12.32 31.40 27.97
CA LEU A 213 13.16 30.22 28.06
C LEU A 213 13.77 29.86 26.70
N LEU A 214 13.03 29.96 25.59
CA LEU A 214 13.60 29.71 24.26
C LEU A 214 14.69 30.73 23.89
N HIS A 215 14.54 32.01 24.22
CA HIS A 215 15.62 33.00 24.01
C HIS A 215 16.86 32.69 24.86
N VAL A 216 16.66 32.33 26.13
CA VAL A 216 17.75 31.92 27.04
C VAL A 216 18.47 30.68 26.51
N ILE A 217 17.72 29.66 26.11
CA ILE A 217 18.25 28.41 25.53
C ILE A 217 19.03 28.73 24.24
N LYS A 218 18.52 29.59 23.36
CA LYS A 218 19.22 30.03 22.15
C LYS A 218 20.60 30.58 22.49
N LEU A 219 20.70 31.48 23.47
CA LEU A 219 21.99 32.02 23.93
C LEU A 219 22.92 30.93 24.49
N ILE A 220 22.41 30.05 25.37
CA ILE A 220 23.20 28.98 25.98
C ILE A 220 23.74 28.01 24.92
N LEU A 221 22.95 27.65 23.92
CA LEU A 221 23.40 26.80 22.81
C LEU A 221 24.40 27.53 21.90
N SER A 222 24.21 28.83 21.66
CA SER A 222 25.09 29.63 20.78
C SER A 222 26.51 29.78 21.34
N ILE A 223 26.69 29.63 22.66
CA ILE A 223 28.00 29.60 23.30
C ILE A 223 28.56 28.18 23.47
N GLN A 224 27.99 27.15 22.83
CA GLN A 224 28.51 25.76 22.80
C GLN A 224 28.79 25.16 24.19
N VAL A 225 27.77 25.05 25.04
CA VAL A 225 27.86 24.29 26.30
C VAL A 225 28.06 22.78 26.06
N LYS A 226 28.67 22.09 27.02
CA LYS A 226 28.91 20.63 27.00
C LYS A 226 28.38 19.94 28.27
N ASP A 227 28.44 18.61 28.26
CA ASP A 227 28.17 17.74 29.40
C ASP A 227 26.79 18.03 30.04
N LYS A 228 26.76 18.18 31.37
CA LYS A 228 25.54 18.45 32.14
C LYS A 228 24.79 19.71 31.68
N ASN A 229 25.51 20.74 31.23
CA ASN A 229 24.88 21.97 30.78
C ASN A 229 24.13 21.76 29.46
N LEU A 230 24.73 21.02 28.51
CA LEU A 230 24.06 20.65 27.27
C LEU A 230 22.83 19.77 27.55
N LEU A 231 22.99 18.75 28.39
CA LEU A 231 21.90 17.86 28.78
C LEU A 231 20.71 18.63 29.39
N ASN A 232 20.97 19.53 30.33
CA ASN A 232 19.93 20.31 31.00
C ASN A 232 19.19 21.22 30.01
N VAL A 233 19.91 21.84 29.09
CA VAL A 233 19.32 22.70 28.05
C VAL A 233 18.46 21.86 27.09
N CYS A 234 18.94 20.69 26.64
CA CYS A 234 18.14 19.79 25.81
C CYS A 234 16.87 19.30 26.53
N LYS A 235 16.93 19.05 27.85
CA LYS A 235 15.76 18.72 28.67
C LYS A 235 14.74 19.86 28.71
N LEU A 236 15.18 21.10 28.80
CA LEU A 236 14.31 22.28 28.75
C LEU A 236 13.66 22.44 27.38
N VAL A 237 14.43 22.35 26.28
CA VAL A 237 13.89 22.38 24.91
C VAL A 237 12.83 21.29 24.72
N PHE A 238 13.14 20.06 25.15
CA PHE A 238 12.20 18.94 25.09
C PHE A 238 10.91 19.25 25.86
N LYS A 239 11.01 19.79 27.08
CA LYS A 239 9.84 20.18 27.89
C LYS A 239 8.95 21.18 27.15
N ILE A 240 9.55 22.22 26.58
CA ILE A 240 8.82 23.29 25.87
C ILE A 240 8.16 22.77 24.59
N SER A 241 8.86 21.93 23.84
CA SER A 241 8.39 21.37 22.55
C SER A 241 7.20 20.41 22.67
N ARG A 242 6.86 19.96 23.88
CA ARG A 242 5.70 19.07 24.11
C ARG A 242 4.37 19.79 23.99
N THR A 243 4.37 21.11 24.00
CA THR A 243 3.17 21.94 23.94
C THR A 243 3.03 22.48 22.52
N GLU A 244 2.04 22.00 21.77
CA GLU A 244 1.82 22.37 20.35
C GLU A 244 1.63 23.90 20.16
N ASN A 245 1.06 24.60 21.16
CA ASN A 245 0.94 26.06 21.13
C ASN A 245 2.29 26.80 21.07
N ASN A 246 3.39 26.12 21.42
CA ASN A 246 4.73 26.68 21.38
C ASN A 246 5.44 26.49 20.04
N ASP A 247 4.89 25.71 19.10
CA ASP A 247 5.58 25.33 17.86
C ASP A 247 6.04 26.54 17.04
N LEU A 248 5.21 27.58 16.94
CA LEU A 248 5.56 28.84 16.27
C LEU A 248 6.66 29.63 16.99
N LEU A 249 6.81 29.47 18.31
CA LEU A 249 7.88 30.13 19.06
C LEU A 249 9.26 29.62 18.64
N PHE A 250 9.38 28.32 18.29
CA PHE A 250 10.64 27.76 17.81
C PHE A 250 11.11 28.40 16.49
N LEU A 251 10.16 28.74 15.61
CA LEU A 251 10.43 29.46 14.37
C LEU A 251 10.78 30.93 14.63
N GLN A 252 9.96 31.61 15.43
CA GLN A 252 10.15 33.04 15.73
C GLN A 252 11.49 33.31 16.42
N VAL A 253 11.86 32.46 17.38
CA VAL A 253 13.14 32.58 18.10
C VAL A 253 14.32 32.17 17.20
N GLY A 254 14.09 31.37 16.16
CA GLY A 254 15.14 30.91 15.24
C GLY A 254 16.14 29.97 15.91
N ILE A 255 15.65 28.98 16.68
CA ILE A 255 16.50 28.04 17.42
C ILE A 255 16.78 26.73 16.65
N VAL A 256 16.02 26.47 15.57
CA VAL A 256 16.04 25.19 14.84
C VAL A 256 17.46 24.80 14.39
N GLU A 257 18.22 25.72 13.80
CA GLU A 257 19.59 25.47 13.35
C GLU A 257 20.52 25.05 14.49
N LEU A 258 20.36 25.62 15.68
CA LEU A 258 21.13 25.25 16.87
C LEU A 258 20.77 23.84 17.33
N LEU A 259 19.48 23.46 17.28
CA LEU A 259 19.05 22.09 17.61
C LEU A 259 19.61 21.07 16.61
N LEU A 260 19.62 21.39 15.32
CA LEU A 260 20.24 20.54 14.30
C LEU A 260 21.75 20.47 14.50
N GLY A 261 22.42 21.56 14.88
CA GLY A 261 23.83 21.58 15.25
C GLY A 261 24.14 20.64 16.43
N VAL A 262 23.29 20.60 17.46
CA VAL A 262 23.42 19.64 18.58
C VAL A 262 23.28 18.21 18.07
N LEU A 263 22.30 17.91 17.21
CA LEU A 263 22.12 16.56 16.63
C LEU A 263 23.27 16.15 15.70
N GLY A 264 23.97 17.12 15.12
CA GLY A 264 25.17 16.94 14.33
C GLY A 264 26.45 16.67 15.13
N ASP A 265 26.41 16.69 16.48
CA ASP A 265 27.61 16.53 17.32
C ASP A 265 28.35 15.22 16.99
N PRO A 266 29.67 15.25 16.68
CA PRO A 266 30.43 14.07 16.27
C PRO A 266 30.57 13.02 17.37
N ASP A 267 30.54 13.42 18.65
CA ASP A 267 30.70 12.51 19.79
C ASP A 267 29.35 11.98 20.26
N LEU A 268 28.85 11.00 19.50
CA LEU A 268 27.59 10.32 19.78
C LEU A 268 27.59 9.68 21.17
N ALA A 269 28.68 8.98 21.54
CA ALA A 269 28.75 8.17 22.76
C ALA A 269 28.72 9.02 24.03
N ALA A 270 29.44 10.14 24.05
CA ALA A 270 29.43 11.04 25.22
C ALA A 270 28.08 11.75 25.41
N ASN A 271 27.34 11.97 24.31
CA ASN A 271 26.17 12.86 24.31
C ASN A 271 24.82 12.16 24.09
N VAL A 272 24.74 10.81 24.11
CA VAL A 272 23.50 10.05 23.79
C VAL A 272 22.27 10.59 24.53
N GLU A 273 22.37 10.92 25.82
CA GLU A 273 21.24 11.40 26.60
C GLU A 273 20.77 12.79 26.13
N ALA A 274 21.69 13.73 25.92
CA ALA A 274 21.37 15.07 25.44
C ALA A 274 20.77 15.02 24.02
N LEU A 275 21.37 14.21 23.15
CA LEU A 275 20.88 13.95 21.79
C LEU A 275 19.48 13.34 21.81
N THR A 276 19.17 12.47 22.78
CA THR A 276 17.84 11.86 22.92
C THR A 276 16.78 12.92 23.20
N TYR A 277 17.04 13.84 24.14
CA TYR A 277 16.11 14.94 24.43
C TYR A 277 15.99 15.91 23.26
N CYS A 278 17.10 16.25 22.60
CA CYS A 278 17.10 17.13 21.43
C CYS A 278 16.32 16.52 20.26
N ALA A 279 16.54 15.23 19.95
CA ALA A 279 15.81 14.50 18.92
C ALA A 279 14.33 14.37 19.30
N GLY A 280 14.04 14.18 20.59
CA GLY A 280 12.68 14.17 21.11
C GLY A 280 11.95 15.50 20.89
N ALA A 281 12.67 16.63 20.99
CA ALA A 281 12.11 17.94 20.69
C ALA A 281 11.85 18.12 19.20
N VAL A 282 12.84 17.81 18.35
CA VAL A 282 12.69 17.85 16.88
C VAL A 282 11.56 16.92 16.43
N LYS A 283 11.36 15.78 17.08
CA LYS A 283 10.21 14.90 16.82
C LYS A 283 8.89 15.62 17.05
N PHE A 284 8.71 16.33 18.16
CA PHE A 284 7.45 17.08 18.37
C PHE A 284 7.27 18.14 17.28
N LEU A 285 8.32 18.92 17.01
CA LEU A 285 8.30 19.95 15.97
C LEU A 285 8.00 19.38 14.56
N ALA A 286 8.50 18.18 14.24
CA ALA A 286 8.24 17.50 12.98
C ALA A 286 6.82 16.94 12.86
N ASN A 287 6.12 16.70 13.98
CA ASN A 287 4.72 16.24 13.99
C ASN A 287 3.73 17.39 14.30
N SER A 288 4.17 18.65 14.24
CA SER A 288 3.37 19.86 14.49
C SER A 288 2.35 20.04 13.37
N GLY A 289 1.21 19.36 13.51
CA GLY A 289 0.09 19.39 12.60
C GLY A 289 -1.17 19.09 13.38
N GLY A 290 -1.71 20.12 14.04
CA GLY A 290 -2.97 20.04 14.75
C GLY A 290 -4.13 19.77 13.80
N SER A 291 -5.03 18.90 14.23
CA SER A 291 -6.20 18.36 13.53
C SER A 291 -7.31 19.38 13.18
N ASP A 292 -7.04 20.69 13.19
CA ASP A 292 -8.00 21.73 12.83
C ASP A 292 -7.64 22.34 11.47
N GLY A 293 -8.17 21.70 10.41
CA GLY A 293 -8.64 22.23 9.12
C GLY A 293 -8.11 23.53 8.48
N GLY A 294 -6.98 24.09 8.89
CA GLY A 294 -6.34 25.27 8.32
C GLY A 294 -5.03 24.90 7.63
N ASP A 295 -4.76 25.55 6.50
CA ASP A 295 -3.59 25.41 5.61
C ASP A 295 -2.18 25.51 6.29
N GLY A 296 -2.10 25.60 7.62
CA GLY A 296 -0.84 25.70 8.38
C GLY A 296 -0.30 24.39 8.97
N GLY A 297 -1.07 23.29 8.96
CA GLY A 297 -0.78 22.03 9.68
C GLY A 297 0.44 21.19 9.22
N GLY A 298 1.33 21.75 8.40
CA GLY A 298 2.58 21.10 7.96
C GLY A 298 3.73 22.07 7.70
N ALA A 299 3.56 23.35 8.01
CA ALA A 299 4.54 24.40 7.72
C ALA A 299 5.86 24.17 8.47
N LEU A 300 5.80 23.73 9.73
CA LEU A 300 7.01 23.50 10.52
C LEU A 300 7.82 22.29 10.03
N GLY A 301 7.14 21.21 9.63
CA GLY A 301 7.80 20.05 9.03
C GLY A 301 8.49 20.40 7.71
N ALA A 302 7.83 21.18 6.84
CA ALA A 302 8.42 21.67 5.60
C ALA A 302 9.63 22.58 5.85
N GLU A 303 9.55 23.44 6.85
CA GLU A 303 10.62 24.34 7.22
C GLU A 303 11.82 23.59 7.85
N LEU A 304 11.57 22.55 8.65
CA LEU A 304 12.60 21.64 9.14
C LEU A 304 13.32 20.93 7.97
N LEU A 305 12.57 20.48 6.96
CA LEU A 305 13.14 19.89 5.75
C LEU A 305 14.02 20.90 5.00
N ALA A 306 13.54 22.13 4.81
CA ALA A 306 14.28 23.21 4.16
C ALA A 306 15.61 23.54 4.87
N ARG A 307 15.65 23.38 6.20
CA ARG A 307 16.85 23.54 7.03
C ARG A 307 17.76 22.32 7.12
N GLY A 308 17.52 21.26 6.33
CA GLY A 308 18.39 20.06 6.33
C GLY A 308 18.23 19.16 7.56
N ALA A 309 17.07 19.20 8.24
CA ALA A 309 16.80 18.34 9.39
C ALA A 309 16.87 16.85 9.02
N LEU A 310 16.40 16.47 7.82
CA LEU A 310 16.42 15.10 7.36
C LEU A 310 17.85 14.56 7.25
N ASP A 311 18.76 15.28 6.59
CA ASP A 311 20.16 14.88 6.45
C ASP A 311 20.86 14.75 7.81
N THR A 312 20.59 15.70 8.71
CA THR A 312 21.12 15.67 10.08
C THR A 312 20.65 14.43 10.84
N LEU A 313 19.35 14.13 10.79
CA LEU A 313 18.76 12.96 11.45
C LEU A 313 19.26 11.65 10.84
N LEU A 314 19.41 11.57 9.51
CA LEU A 314 19.94 10.39 8.82
C LEU A 314 21.43 10.18 9.12
N GLY A 315 22.22 11.25 9.22
CA GLY A 315 23.62 11.18 9.64
C GLY A 315 23.76 10.69 11.10
N LEU A 316 22.89 11.15 11.99
CA LEU A 316 22.81 10.63 13.36
C LEU A 316 22.40 9.14 13.38
N LEU A 317 21.39 8.77 12.59
CA LEU A 317 20.91 7.39 12.45
C LEU A 317 22.01 6.47 11.92
N ALA A 318 22.77 6.90 10.91
CA ALA A 318 23.88 6.13 10.34
C ALA A 318 24.98 5.84 11.37
N ARG A 319 25.36 6.84 12.19
CA ARG A 319 26.32 6.66 13.28
C ARG A 319 25.78 5.71 14.36
N ALA A 320 24.52 5.87 14.74
CA ALA A 320 23.84 4.99 15.70
C ALA A 320 23.71 3.54 15.21
N ASN A 321 23.61 3.31 13.89
CA ASN A 321 23.61 1.96 13.31
C ASN A 321 24.96 1.24 13.48
N THR A 322 26.07 1.99 13.51
CA THR A 322 27.43 1.45 13.73
C THR A 322 27.84 1.36 15.19
N ALA A 323 27.08 1.99 16.09
CA ALA A 323 27.39 2.01 17.52
C ALA A 323 27.07 0.67 18.22
N LEU A 324 27.57 0.52 19.44
CA LEU A 324 27.16 -0.56 20.34
C LEU A 324 25.66 -0.44 20.62
N ALA A 325 24.92 -1.52 20.39
CA ALA A 325 23.49 -1.56 20.64
C ALA A 325 23.25 -1.73 22.14
N ASP A 326 22.87 -0.64 22.80
CA ASP A 326 22.43 -0.64 24.20
C ASP A 326 21.08 0.07 24.36
N LYS A 327 20.58 0.12 25.59
CA LYS A 327 19.29 0.73 25.91
C LYS A 327 19.26 2.24 25.64
N ALA A 328 20.38 2.93 25.84
CA ALA A 328 20.46 4.37 25.61
C ALA A 328 20.38 4.69 24.12
N MET A 329 21.09 3.91 23.29
CA MET A 329 21.04 4.01 21.83
C MET A 329 19.64 3.68 21.29
N ALA A 330 18.98 2.65 21.83
CA ALA A 330 17.61 2.33 21.47
C ALA A 330 16.65 3.50 21.76
N HIS A 331 16.77 4.13 22.93
CA HIS A 331 15.95 5.31 23.28
C HIS A 331 16.19 6.49 22.32
N LEU A 332 17.45 6.76 21.96
CA LEU A 332 17.79 7.77 20.97
C LEU A 332 17.14 7.46 19.62
N LEU A 333 17.31 6.23 19.12
CA LEU A 333 16.78 5.79 17.83
C LEU A 333 15.25 5.85 17.78
N VAL A 334 14.56 5.57 18.88
CA VAL A 334 13.10 5.76 18.96
C VAL A 334 12.73 7.22 18.69
N GLN A 335 13.46 8.19 19.23
CA GLN A 335 13.20 9.61 18.98
C GLN A 335 13.57 10.02 17.55
N VAL A 336 14.76 9.62 17.08
CA VAL A 336 15.25 9.96 15.73
C VAL A 336 14.34 9.39 14.65
N THR A 337 13.97 8.11 14.74
CA THR A 337 13.05 7.49 13.77
C THR A 337 11.65 8.09 13.84
N ALA A 338 11.17 8.51 15.01
CA ALA A 338 9.90 9.22 15.12
C ALA A 338 9.94 10.64 14.51
N ALA A 339 11.08 11.33 14.59
CA ALA A 339 11.29 12.61 13.93
C ALA A 339 11.32 12.45 12.41
N VAL A 340 12.11 11.49 11.90
CA VAL A 340 12.16 11.16 10.45
C VAL A 340 10.76 10.78 9.94
N ARG A 341 9.99 10.01 10.70
CA ARG A 341 8.59 9.72 10.37
C ARG A 341 7.74 10.98 10.26
N GLY A 342 7.79 11.88 11.25
CA GLY A 342 7.03 13.14 11.20
C GLY A 342 7.38 13.97 9.97
N LEU A 343 8.68 14.04 9.61
CA LEU A 343 9.12 14.71 8.39
C LEU A 343 8.60 14.06 7.10
N ALA A 344 8.35 12.74 7.09
CA ALA A 344 7.78 12.06 5.92
C ALA A 344 6.31 12.44 5.66
N ASP A 345 5.62 12.94 6.69
CA ASP A 345 4.24 13.43 6.59
C ASP A 345 4.16 14.90 6.10
N ALA A 346 5.29 15.62 6.07
CA ALA A 346 5.34 17.00 5.63
C ALA A 346 5.08 17.17 4.11
N PRO A 347 4.47 18.29 3.67
CA PRO A 347 4.32 18.59 2.25
C PRO A 347 5.69 18.61 1.54
N GLY A 348 5.77 17.99 0.36
CA GLY A 348 7.01 17.96 -0.44
C GLY A 348 8.10 17.00 0.06
N ALA A 349 7.89 16.27 1.17
CA ALA A 349 8.92 15.42 1.79
C ALA A 349 9.57 14.39 0.85
N CYS A 350 8.83 13.85 -0.12
CA CYS A 350 9.36 12.80 -1.01
C CYS A 350 10.61 13.21 -1.79
N GLY A 351 10.72 14.49 -2.20
CA GLY A 351 11.91 14.98 -2.89
C GLY A 351 13.15 14.94 -2.00
N PHE A 352 13.00 15.32 -0.74
CA PHE A 352 14.07 15.31 0.26
C PHE A 352 14.52 13.90 0.62
N PHE A 353 13.58 12.97 0.84
CA PHE A 353 13.91 11.56 1.14
C PHE A 353 14.71 10.88 0.03
N ARG A 354 14.39 11.21 -1.23
CA ARG A 354 15.14 10.75 -2.39
C ARG A 354 16.53 11.36 -2.44
N ALA A 355 16.62 12.69 -2.35
CA ALA A 355 17.88 13.41 -2.42
C ALA A 355 18.87 12.92 -1.34
N ALA A 356 18.36 12.69 -0.13
CA ALA A 356 19.15 12.20 1.01
C ALA A 356 19.42 10.68 0.99
N ARG A 357 18.91 9.94 -0.01
CA ARG A 357 18.96 8.46 -0.07
C ARG A 357 18.57 7.81 1.26
N ALA A 358 17.44 8.23 1.81
CA ALA A 358 17.04 7.87 3.18
C ALA A 358 16.75 6.37 3.38
N LEU A 359 16.21 5.70 2.35
CA LEU A 359 15.67 4.33 2.48
C LEU A 359 16.73 3.26 2.79
N PRO A 360 17.92 3.24 2.13
CA PRO A 360 19.02 2.36 2.54
C PRO A 360 19.38 2.48 4.02
N THR A 361 19.56 3.69 4.54
CA THR A 361 19.93 3.92 5.95
C THR A 361 18.87 3.40 6.90
N LEU A 362 17.59 3.59 6.56
CA LEU A 362 16.44 3.06 7.32
C LEU A 362 16.36 1.52 7.26
N CYS A 363 16.70 0.90 6.14
CA CYS A 363 16.81 -0.56 6.03
C CYS A 363 17.91 -1.10 6.97
N THR A 364 19.09 -0.46 6.99
CA THR A 364 20.17 -0.83 7.93
C THR A 364 19.72 -0.69 9.39
N THR A 365 18.94 0.33 9.72
CA THR A 365 18.36 0.47 11.08
C THR A 365 17.42 -0.67 11.42
N LEU A 366 16.57 -1.11 10.49
CA LEU A 366 15.69 -2.26 10.72
C LEU A 366 16.49 -3.55 10.94
N GLU A 367 17.54 -3.80 10.15
CA GLU A 367 18.40 -4.98 10.31
C GLU A 367 19.11 -4.99 11.66
N ARG A 368 19.61 -3.83 12.11
CA ARG A 368 20.36 -3.72 13.36
C ARG A 368 19.49 -3.76 14.60
N TYR A 369 18.29 -3.17 14.53
CA TYR A 369 17.39 -2.99 15.67
C TYR A 369 16.06 -3.72 15.49
N GLU A 370 16.06 -4.86 14.79
CA GLU A 370 14.86 -5.68 14.57
C GLU A 370 14.21 -6.19 15.87
N CYS A 371 14.91 -6.17 17.01
CA CYS A 371 14.33 -6.49 18.32
C CYS A 371 13.50 -5.34 18.93
N ASP A 372 13.75 -4.09 18.53
CA ASP A 372 13.06 -2.93 19.07
C ASP A 372 11.81 -2.63 18.25
N ALA A 373 10.66 -3.02 18.82
CA ALA A 373 9.40 -2.89 18.13
C ALA A 373 8.98 -1.42 17.91
N CYS A 374 9.47 -0.46 18.71
CA CYS A 374 9.15 0.97 18.55
C CYS A 374 9.93 1.57 17.38
N VAL A 375 11.23 1.28 17.30
CA VAL A 375 12.08 1.65 16.16
C VAL A 375 11.51 1.05 14.87
N CYS A 376 11.22 -0.25 14.87
CA CYS A 376 10.66 -0.94 13.71
C CYS A 376 9.34 -0.31 13.25
N THR A 377 8.40 -0.08 14.17
CA THR A 377 7.12 0.53 13.79
C THR A 377 7.34 1.92 13.19
N ASN A 378 8.18 2.78 13.77
CA ASN A 378 8.42 4.13 13.23
C ASN A 378 8.99 4.09 11.81
N VAL A 379 10.01 3.26 11.55
CA VAL A 379 10.58 3.13 10.21
C VAL A 379 9.54 2.59 9.22
N LEU A 380 8.74 1.60 9.62
CA LEU A 380 7.67 1.07 8.78
C LEU A 380 6.55 2.08 8.51
N ARG A 381 6.30 3.02 9.43
CA ARG A 381 5.39 4.16 9.17
C ARG A 381 5.94 5.03 8.05
N THR A 382 7.23 5.35 8.08
CA THR A 382 7.91 6.07 7.01
C THR A 382 7.85 5.31 5.69
N PHE A 383 8.11 4.00 5.68
CA PHE A 383 8.01 3.18 4.47
C PHE A 383 6.60 3.14 3.89
N SER A 384 5.57 3.01 4.72
CA SER A 384 4.18 3.06 4.26
C SER A 384 3.91 4.36 3.48
N LYS A 385 4.32 5.51 4.04
CA LYS A 385 4.12 6.82 3.40
C LYS A 385 4.92 6.99 2.11
N VAL A 386 6.20 6.62 2.11
CA VAL A 386 7.08 6.80 0.95
C VAL A 386 6.69 5.87 -0.19
N THR A 387 6.25 4.64 0.11
CA THR A 387 5.86 3.64 -0.91
C THR A 387 4.46 3.83 -1.50
N ASP A 388 3.68 4.80 -1.02
CA ASP A 388 2.46 5.22 -1.73
C ASP A 388 2.78 5.65 -3.17
N ARG A 389 3.92 6.32 -3.35
CA ARG A 389 4.41 6.81 -4.64
C ARG A 389 5.28 5.79 -5.37
N SER A 390 5.19 5.79 -6.69
CA SER A 390 5.91 4.83 -7.55
C SER A 390 7.42 4.95 -7.45
N GLU A 391 7.93 6.17 -7.25
CA GLU A 391 9.34 6.47 -7.07
C GLU A 391 9.87 5.88 -5.75
N GLY A 392 9.14 6.07 -4.65
CA GLY A 392 9.50 5.49 -3.35
C GLY A 392 9.49 3.96 -3.35
N CYS A 393 8.54 3.33 -4.05
CA CYS A 393 8.56 1.89 -4.31
C CYS A 393 9.84 1.47 -5.04
N ARG A 394 10.23 2.21 -6.09
CA ARG A 394 11.42 1.89 -6.89
C ARG A 394 12.70 1.99 -6.07
N GLU A 395 12.83 3.04 -5.27
CA GLU A 395 13.98 3.26 -4.40
C GLU A 395 14.09 2.19 -3.31
N LEU A 396 12.99 1.86 -2.61
CA LEU A 396 13.02 0.80 -1.60
C LEU A 396 13.24 -0.59 -2.23
N ALA A 397 12.66 -0.85 -3.41
CA ALA A 397 12.90 -2.08 -4.15
C ALA A 397 14.35 -2.20 -4.63
N ALA A 398 15.06 -1.10 -4.85
CA ALA A 398 16.48 -1.13 -5.23
C ALA A 398 17.40 -1.52 -4.05
N VAL A 399 16.90 -1.52 -2.81
CA VAL A 399 17.64 -2.05 -1.65
C VAL A 399 17.44 -3.57 -1.62
N ASP A 400 18.52 -4.33 -1.80
CA ASP A 400 18.45 -5.79 -1.99
C ASP A 400 17.87 -6.54 -0.79
N SER A 401 18.17 -6.11 0.42
CA SER A 401 17.68 -6.74 1.65
C SER A 401 16.24 -6.38 2.02
N SER A 402 15.64 -5.37 1.39
CA SER A 402 14.35 -4.80 1.84
C SER A 402 13.20 -5.82 1.93
N PRO A 403 12.96 -6.74 0.97
CA PRO A 403 11.88 -7.71 1.09
C PRO A 403 12.15 -8.74 2.20
N ASN A 404 13.42 -9.12 2.38
CA ASN A 404 13.84 -10.10 3.39
C ASN A 404 13.66 -9.54 4.80
N ILE A 405 14.04 -8.26 5.02
CA ILE A 405 13.81 -7.55 6.28
C ILE A 405 12.31 -7.57 6.61
N LEU A 406 11.46 -7.24 5.63
CA LEU A 406 10.01 -7.18 5.85
C LEU A 406 9.43 -8.56 6.24
N ILE A 407 9.84 -9.65 5.58
CA ILE A 407 9.44 -11.01 5.97
C ILE A 407 9.97 -11.38 7.36
N ALA A 408 11.22 -11.04 7.69
CA ALA A 408 11.80 -11.30 9.01
C ALA A 408 11.01 -10.59 10.12
N LEU A 409 10.59 -9.33 9.90
CA LEU A 409 9.77 -8.59 10.85
C LEU A 409 8.36 -9.19 11.03
N LEU A 410 7.74 -9.72 9.98
CA LEU A 410 6.48 -10.46 10.10
C LEU A 410 6.63 -11.73 10.93
N HIS A 411 7.70 -12.49 10.70
CA HIS A 411 8.01 -13.69 11.47
C HIS A 411 8.24 -13.36 12.95
N LYS A 412 8.91 -12.23 13.23
CA LYS A 412 9.26 -11.81 14.59
C LYS A 412 8.11 -11.19 15.37
N PHE A 413 7.26 -10.41 14.70
CA PHE A 413 6.15 -9.68 15.34
C PHE A 413 4.76 -10.03 14.77
N PRO A 414 4.38 -11.33 14.64
CA PRO A 414 3.16 -11.74 13.94
C PRO A 414 1.87 -11.33 14.66
N ARG A 415 1.97 -10.89 15.92
CA ARG A 415 0.84 -10.45 16.76
C ARG A 415 0.78 -8.93 16.97
N LYS A 416 1.75 -8.17 16.45
CA LYS A 416 1.81 -6.71 16.61
C LYS A 416 1.11 -6.04 15.43
N GLN A 417 -0.21 -5.88 15.51
CA GLN A 417 -1.05 -5.49 14.37
C GLN A 417 -0.63 -4.18 13.71
N ASP A 418 -0.24 -3.17 14.50
CA ASP A 418 0.22 -1.87 13.97
C ASP A 418 1.49 -1.97 13.12
N LEU A 419 2.31 -3.00 13.36
CA LEU A 419 3.51 -3.32 12.61
C LEU A 419 3.17 -4.19 11.41
N VAL A 420 2.45 -5.30 11.63
CA VAL A 420 2.06 -6.27 10.60
C VAL A 420 1.33 -5.57 9.46
N VAL A 421 0.36 -4.71 9.78
CA VAL A 421 -0.42 -3.97 8.78
C VAL A 421 0.46 -3.11 7.87
N ARG A 422 1.50 -2.47 8.43
CA ARG A 422 2.43 -1.62 7.70
C ARG A 422 3.39 -2.43 6.85
N VAL A 423 3.84 -3.57 7.37
CA VAL A 423 4.66 -4.49 6.57
C VAL A 423 3.88 -5.02 5.38
N CYS A 424 2.66 -5.51 5.57
CA CYS A 424 1.80 -5.98 4.48
C CYS A 424 1.50 -4.86 3.48
N TYR A 425 1.24 -3.64 3.96
CA TYR A 425 1.01 -2.49 3.09
C TYR A 425 2.24 -2.19 2.20
N THR A 426 3.43 -2.07 2.82
CA THR A 426 4.69 -1.83 2.12
C THR A 426 5.02 -2.98 1.15
N LEU A 427 4.95 -4.24 1.60
CA LEU A 427 5.18 -5.41 0.74
C LEU A 427 4.22 -5.44 -0.45
N GLY A 428 2.94 -5.14 -0.24
CA GLY A 428 1.94 -5.10 -1.30
C GLY A 428 2.27 -4.03 -2.34
N ASN A 429 2.67 -2.83 -1.91
CA ASN A 429 3.08 -1.75 -2.81
C ASN A 429 4.32 -2.11 -3.62
N LEU A 430 5.31 -2.78 -3.01
CA LEU A 430 6.52 -3.24 -3.69
C LEU A 430 6.20 -4.37 -4.68
N ALA A 431 5.48 -5.40 -4.24
CA ALA A 431 5.11 -6.55 -5.05
C ALA A 431 4.21 -6.19 -6.22
N ALA A 432 3.36 -5.16 -6.11
CA ALA A 432 2.54 -4.67 -7.23
C ALA A 432 3.40 -4.05 -8.35
N ARG A 433 4.53 -3.42 -8.00
CA ARG A 433 5.29 -2.53 -8.91
C ARG A 433 6.66 -3.06 -9.31
N SER A 434 7.16 -4.14 -8.69
CA SER A 434 8.49 -4.67 -8.94
C SER A 434 8.51 -6.19 -9.09
N GLU A 435 8.84 -6.65 -10.30
CA GLU A 435 9.08 -8.07 -10.58
C GLU A 435 10.31 -8.60 -9.85
N ALA A 436 11.37 -7.79 -9.74
CA ALA A 436 12.57 -8.14 -8.98
C ALA A 436 12.30 -8.35 -7.47
N VAL A 437 11.30 -7.66 -6.91
CA VAL A 437 10.85 -7.92 -5.53
C VAL A 437 10.15 -9.28 -5.45
N ARG A 438 9.24 -9.58 -6.39
CA ARG A 438 8.55 -10.88 -6.43
C ARG A 438 9.53 -12.04 -6.59
N GLU A 439 10.52 -11.90 -7.46
CA GLU A 439 11.58 -12.90 -7.67
C GLU A 439 12.43 -13.11 -6.40
N ARG A 440 12.79 -12.04 -5.67
CA ARG A 440 13.53 -12.19 -4.40
C ARG A 440 12.69 -12.87 -3.33
N LEU A 441 11.40 -12.52 -3.22
CA LEU A 441 10.48 -13.18 -2.29
C LEU A 441 10.23 -14.64 -2.65
N TRP A 442 10.27 -15.00 -3.94
CA TRP A 442 10.22 -16.39 -4.39
C TRP A 442 11.42 -17.20 -3.89
N ARG A 443 12.62 -16.62 -3.93
CA ARG A 443 13.86 -17.27 -3.45
C ARG A 443 13.97 -17.33 -1.92
N HIS A 444 13.14 -16.60 -1.20
CA HIS A 444 13.16 -16.57 0.26
C HIS A 444 12.39 -17.78 0.83
N ALA A 445 13.11 -18.79 1.31
CA ALA A 445 12.58 -20.10 1.72
C ALA A 445 11.32 -20.04 2.61
N SER A 446 11.30 -19.16 3.63
CA SER A 446 10.18 -19.08 4.59
C SER A 446 9.10 -18.05 4.23
N CYS A 447 9.15 -17.44 3.04
CA CYS A 447 8.24 -16.35 2.68
C CYS A 447 6.77 -16.77 2.77
N LEU A 448 6.42 -17.89 2.12
CA LEU A 448 5.05 -18.39 2.11
C LEU A 448 4.59 -18.83 3.51
N ASP A 449 5.43 -19.55 4.25
CA ASP A 449 5.11 -20.03 5.60
C ASP A 449 4.78 -18.88 6.56
N VAL A 450 5.58 -17.81 6.51
CA VAL A 450 5.37 -16.61 7.35
C VAL A 450 4.06 -15.91 6.97
N LEU A 451 3.81 -15.67 5.68
CA LEU A 451 2.59 -15.01 5.23
C LEU A 451 1.34 -15.82 5.57
N LEU A 452 1.36 -17.14 5.36
CA LEU A 452 0.24 -18.03 5.67
C LEU A 452 0.05 -18.23 7.19
N HIS A 453 1.12 -18.17 7.97
CA HIS A 453 1.02 -18.15 9.43
C HIS A 453 0.32 -16.88 9.92
N VAL A 454 0.73 -15.71 9.42
CA VAL A 454 0.08 -14.42 9.75
C VAL A 454 -1.38 -14.42 9.30
N TYR A 455 -1.69 -14.97 8.12
CA TYR A 455 -3.07 -15.12 7.64
C TYR A 455 -3.93 -15.91 8.63
N ALA A 456 -3.49 -17.12 8.98
CA ALA A 456 -4.23 -17.98 9.89
C ALA A 456 -4.46 -17.30 11.25
N LEU A 457 -3.46 -16.57 11.75
CA LEU A 457 -3.56 -15.80 12.98
C LEU A 457 -4.57 -14.66 12.94
N GLN A 458 -4.86 -14.08 11.78
CA GLN A 458 -5.88 -13.03 11.67
C GLN A 458 -7.29 -13.61 11.57
N LEU A 459 -7.48 -14.72 10.84
CA LEU A 459 -8.77 -15.39 10.78
C LEU A 459 -9.20 -15.92 12.16
N GLN A 460 -8.27 -16.47 12.95
CA GLN A 460 -8.53 -16.89 14.33
C GLN A 460 -8.91 -15.75 15.28
N ARG A 461 -8.66 -14.49 14.90
CA ARG A 461 -8.96 -13.30 15.72
C ARG A 461 -10.29 -12.65 15.38
N GLN A 462 -10.95 -13.06 14.31
CA GLN A 462 -12.27 -12.55 14.01
C GLN A 462 -13.26 -13.06 15.07
N PRO A 463 -14.13 -12.19 15.60
CA PRO A 463 -15.09 -12.61 16.61
C PRO A 463 -16.08 -13.62 16.02
N ASP A 464 -16.38 -14.69 16.77
CA ASP A 464 -17.51 -15.55 16.47
C ASP A 464 -18.78 -14.70 16.54
N THR A 465 -19.36 -14.39 15.39
CA THR A 465 -20.58 -13.57 15.26
C THR A 465 -21.83 -14.20 15.89
N GLY A 466 -21.71 -15.37 16.52
CA GLY A 466 -22.80 -16.10 17.19
C GLY A 466 -22.96 -15.82 18.69
N ALA A 467 -22.04 -15.12 19.34
CA ALA A 467 -22.16 -14.78 20.77
C ALA A 467 -22.80 -13.39 20.93
N VAL A 468 -24.12 -13.38 21.17
CA VAL A 468 -24.93 -12.20 21.45
C VAL A 468 -24.22 -11.29 22.47
N ALA A 469 -24.01 -10.04 22.07
CA ALA A 469 -23.35 -9.01 22.85
C ALA A 469 -24.06 -8.78 24.20
N SER A 470 -23.46 -9.26 25.28
CA SER A 470 -23.74 -8.71 26.61
C SER A 470 -22.97 -7.39 26.73
N HIS A 471 -23.70 -6.28 26.91
CA HIS A 471 -23.16 -4.94 27.04
C HIS A 471 -22.19 -4.82 28.22
N SER A 472 -20.90 -5.01 27.94
CA SER A 472 -19.78 -4.72 28.83
C SER A 472 -18.82 -3.76 28.13
N PHE A 473 -18.17 -2.90 28.91
CA PHE A 473 -17.13 -1.93 28.53
C PHE A 473 -15.93 -2.57 27.77
N THR A 474 -15.88 -3.91 27.69
CA THR A 474 -14.94 -4.69 26.87
C THR A 474 -15.25 -4.69 25.37
N CYS A 475 -16.45 -4.29 24.94
CA CYS A 475 -16.89 -4.36 23.54
C CYS A 475 -16.05 -3.45 22.62
N SER A 476 -15.71 -2.24 23.05
CA SER A 476 -14.96 -1.28 22.23
C SER A 476 -13.53 -1.73 21.89
N ARG A 477 -12.84 -2.42 22.82
CA ARG A 477 -11.50 -2.97 22.56
C ARG A 477 -11.56 -4.24 21.70
N GLY A 478 -12.66 -4.98 21.76
CA GLY A 478 -12.92 -6.13 20.89
C GLY A 478 -13.15 -5.69 19.44
N LEU A 479 -14.01 -4.68 19.24
CA LEU A 479 -14.28 -4.06 17.94
C LEU A 479 -13.01 -3.49 17.30
N GLN A 480 -12.24 -2.65 18.01
CA GLN A 480 -10.98 -2.11 17.50
C GLN A 480 -9.96 -3.20 17.11
N ARG A 481 -9.94 -4.34 17.82
CA ARG A 481 -9.06 -5.47 17.48
C ARG A 481 -9.54 -6.20 16.23
N ALA A 482 -10.86 -6.31 16.04
CA ALA A 482 -11.45 -6.88 14.84
C ALA A 482 -11.17 -6.00 13.62
N ASP A 483 -11.36 -4.67 13.74
CA ASP A 483 -11.09 -3.70 12.68
C ASP A 483 -9.62 -3.74 12.24
N LEU A 484 -8.68 -3.81 13.19
CA LEU A 484 -7.26 -3.94 12.88
C LEU A 484 -6.91 -5.29 12.23
N ALA A 485 -7.55 -6.38 12.64
CA ALA A 485 -7.33 -7.69 12.03
C ALA A 485 -7.88 -7.75 10.60
N GLU A 486 -9.03 -7.13 10.36
CA GLU A 486 -9.64 -6.95 9.04
C GLU A 486 -8.72 -6.14 8.12
N ASP A 487 -8.21 -5.01 8.59
CA ASP A 487 -7.29 -4.17 7.84
C ASP A 487 -6.00 -4.92 7.46
N VAL A 488 -5.48 -5.75 8.38
CA VAL A 488 -4.34 -6.63 8.09
C VAL A 488 -4.71 -7.69 7.05
N LEU A 489 -5.90 -8.31 7.13
CA LEU A 489 -6.35 -9.33 6.18
C LEU A 489 -6.45 -8.77 4.76
N VAL A 490 -7.06 -7.59 4.60
CA VAL A 490 -7.12 -6.87 3.33
C VAL A 490 -5.72 -6.70 2.74
N LYS A 491 -4.80 -6.16 3.53
CA LYS A 491 -3.43 -5.87 3.06
C LYS A 491 -2.63 -7.14 2.78
N LEU A 492 -2.86 -8.20 3.55
CA LEU A 492 -2.23 -9.50 3.33
C LEU A 492 -2.76 -10.18 2.06
N LEU A 493 -4.08 -10.20 1.85
CA LEU A 493 -4.68 -10.71 0.62
C LEU A 493 -4.16 -9.93 -0.59
N ARG A 494 -4.03 -8.61 -0.49
CA ARG A 494 -3.38 -7.78 -1.52
C ARG A 494 -1.94 -8.20 -1.79
N VAL A 495 -1.16 -8.57 -0.77
CA VAL A 495 0.19 -9.13 -0.95
C VAL A 495 0.12 -10.43 -1.73
N LEU A 496 -0.73 -11.38 -1.32
CA LEU A 496 -0.88 -12.68 -1.97
C LEU A 496 -1.33 -12.54 -3.43
N ALA A 497 -2.32 -11.69 -3.72
CA ALA A 497 -2.76 -11.39 -5.07
C ALA A 497 -1.60 -10.90 -5.95
N ASN A 498 -0.80 -9.94 -5.45
CA ASN A 498 0.33 -9.39 -6.20
C ASN A 498 1.49 -10.38 -6.37
N LEU A 499 1.77 -11.22 -5.36
CA LEU A 499 2.78 -12.27 -5.47
C LEU A 499 2.37 -13.35 -6.47
N SER A 500 1.07 -13.65 -6.57
CA SER A 500 0.51 -14.64 -7.50
C SER A 500 0.67 -14.26 -8.98
N LEU A 501 1.05 -13.01 -9.28
CA LEU A 501 1.41 -12.60 -10.64
C LEU A 501 2.75 -13.18 -11.12
N HIS A 502 3.60 -13.64 -10.21
CA HIS A 502 4.86 -14.29 -10.54
C HIS A 502 4.62 -15.79 -10.79
N PRO A 503 5.12 -16.38 -11.90
CA PRO A 503 4.83 -17.78 -12.25
C PRO A 503 5.16 -18.80 -11.15
N GLY A 504 6.35 -18.75 -10.56
CA GLY A 504 6.77 -19.66 -9.49
C GLY A 504 5.92 -19.55 -8.21
N LEU A 505 5.84 -18.36 -7.61
CA LEU A 505 4.98 -18.07 -6.46
C LEU A 505 3.50 -18.38 -6.71
N GLY A 506 2.96 -18.04 -7.89
CA GLY A 506 1.59 -18.31 -8.27
C GLY A 506 1.28 -19.81 -8.31
N ALA A 507 2.10 -20.61 -8.98
CA ALA A 507 1.96 -22.07 -8.99
C ALA A 507 2.15 -22.68 -7.59
N ALA A 508 3.11 -22.18 -6.81
CA ALA A 508 3.35 -22.63 -5.44
C ALA A 508 2.14 -22.37 -4.54
N LEU A 509 1.58 -21.15 -4.57
CA LEU A 509 0.38 -20.78 -3.81
C LEU A 509 -0.86 -21.57 -4.26
N ALA A 510 -1.07 -21.75 -5.57
CA ALA A 510 -2.18 -22.53 -6.11
C ALA A 510 -2.10 -24.02 -5.71
N SER A 511 -0.88 -24.52 -5.48
CA SER A 511 -0.63 -25.87 -5.01
C SER A 511 -0.63 -26.01 -3.49
N HIS A 512 -0.55 -24.91 -2.73
CA HIS A 512 -0.38 -24.93 -1.28
C HIS A 512 -1.70 -25.16 -0.53
N PRO A 513 -1.91 -26.31 0.16
CA PRO A 513 -3.22 -26.66 0.73
C PRO A 513 -3.74 -25.64 1.75
N ARG A 514 -2.85 -25.18 2.64
CA ARG A 514 -3.19 -24.17 3.64
C ARG A 514 -3.62 -22.83 3.02
N CYS A 515 -3.04 -22.41 1.90
CA CYS A 515 -3.42 -21.16 1.25
C CYS A 515 -4.85 -21.25 0.72
N ILE A 516 -5.17 -22.34 0.01
CA ILE A 516 -6.51 -22.59 -0.54
C ILE A 516 -7.54 -22.71 0.57
N GLN A 517 -7.21 -23.44 1.66
CA GLN A 517 -8.09 -23.56 2.81
C GLN A 517 -8.38 -22.19 3.45
N LEU A 518 -7.36 -21.35 3.66
CA LEU A 518 -7.54 -20.02 4.26
C LEU A 518 -8.41 -19.10 3.38
N LEU A 519 -8.23 -19.16 2.05
CA LEU A 519 -9.07 -18.42 1.10
C LEU A 519 -10.54 -18.88 1.16
N ILE A 520 -10.78 -20.19 1.18
CA ILE A 520 -12.12 -20.77 1.34
C ILE A 520 -12.73 -20.32 2.67
N CYS A 521 -12.02 -20.48 3.79
CA CYS A 521 -12.48 -20.03 5.11
C CYS A 521 -12.79 -18.52 5.14
N THR A 522 -12.05 -17.70 4.39
CA THR A 522 -12.31 -16.26 4.30
C THR A 522 -13.62 -15.99 3.57
N LEU A 523 -13.83 -16.61 2.41
CA LEU A 523 -15.06 -16.45 1.61
C LEU A 523 -16.29 -17.12 2.23
N GLU A 524 -16.11 -18.08 3.12
CA GLU A 524 -17.18 -18.72 3.90
C GLU A 524 -17.48 -17.99 5.23
N SER A 525 -16.64 -17.04 5.63
CA SER A 525 -16.78 -16.42 6.95
C SER A 525 -18.10 -15.64 7.09
N PRO A 526 -18.78 -15.72 8.25
CA PRO A 526 -20.02 -14.98 8.48
C PRO A 526 -19.86 -13.48 8.21
N GLY A 527 -20.87 -12.86 7.60
CA GLY A 527 -20.84 -11.42 7.29
C GLY A 527 -19.78 -10.98 6.27
N VAL A 528 -19.06 -11.89 5.61
CA VAL A 528 -18.07 -11.50 4.58
C VAL A 528 -18.70 -10.77 3.40
N ARG A 529 -19.99 -11.01 3.14
CA ARG A 529 -20.75 -10.31 2.08
C ARG A 529 -20.78 -8.80 2.25
N GLU A 530 -20.71 -8.32 3.49
CA GLU A 530 -20.74 -6.89 3.82
C GLU A 530 -19.32 -6.28 3.84
N ARG A 531 -18.28 -7.12 3.74
CA ARG A 531 -16.86 -6.76 3.81
C ARG A 531 -16.24 -6.76 2.42
N GLU A 532 -16.72 -5.82 1.60
CA GLU A 532 -16.41 -5.74 0.16
C GLU A 532 -14.90 -5.77 -0.13
N GLU A 533 -14.08 -5.04 0.63
CA GLU A 533 -12.63 -4.99 0.37
C GLU A 533 -11.93 -6.34 0.61
N ILE A 534 -12.36 -7.12 1.62
CA ILE A 534 -11.87 -8.49 1.82
C ILE A 534 -12.27 -9.37 0.65
N VAL A 535 -13.54 -9.30 0.23
CA VAL A 535 -14.06 -10.10 -0.88
C VAL A 535 -13.29 -9.80 -2.17
N LEU A 536 -13.13 -8.52 -2.51
CA LEU A 536 -12.40 -8.09 -3.71
C LEU A 536 -10.96 -8.62 -3.72
N ASN A 537 -10.21 -8.47 -2.62
CA ASN A 537 -8.84 -8.95 -2.56
C ASN A 537 -8.73 -10.48 -2.53
N ALA A 538 -9.68 -11.18 -1.91
CA ALA A 538 -9.74 -12.64 -1.92
C ALA A 538 -10.04 -13.20 -3.31
N VAL A 539 -11.05 -12.63 -4.00
CA VAL A 539 -11.42 -13.03 -5.35
C VAL A 539 -10.31 -12.70 -6.36
N ALA A 540 -9.67 -11.53 -6.25
CA ALA A 540 -8.50 -11.20 -7.06
C ALA A 540 -7.34 -12.19 -6.85
N THR A 541 -7.14 -12.66 -5.61
CA THR A 541 -6.17 -13.72 -5.32
C THR A 541 -6.59 -15.02 -6.01
N VAL A 542 -7.84 -15.45 -5.87
CA VAL A 542 -8.37 -16.66 -6.52
C VAL A 542 -8.24 -16.59 -8.04
N ASN A 543 -8.57 -15.45 -8.66
CA ASN A 543 -8.40 -15.22 -10.10
C ASN A 543 -6.94 -15.42 -10.55
N ASN A 544 -5.99 -14.84 -9.81
CA ASN A 544 -4.58 -14.99 -10.14
C ASN A 544 -4.09 -16.43 -9.93
N LEU A 545 -4.56 -17.13 -8.89
CA LEU A 545 -4.19 -18.53 -8.63
C LEU A 545 -4.83 -19.51 -9.62
N SER A 546 -6.07 -19.25 -10.05
CA SER A 546 -6.76 -20.11 -11.02
C SER A 546 -6.10 -20.11 -12.39
N TYR A 547 -5.37 -19.04 -12.74
CA TYR A 547 -4.51 -19.01 -13.93
C TYR A 547 -3.37 -20.04 -13.88
N HIS A 548 -2.85 -20.35 -12.68
CA HIS A 548 -1.75 -21.29 -12.47
C HIS A 548 -2.23 -22.71 -12.15
N MET A 549 -3.50 -23.01 -12.38
CA MET A 549 -4.02 -24.37 -12.23
C MET A 549 -3.34 -25.32 -13.21
N GLY A 550 -2.65 -26.31 -12.67
CA GLY A 550 -2.06 -27.42 -13.42
C GLY A 550 -2.24 -28.74 -12.67
N PRO A 551 -1.84 -29.87 -13.29
CA PRO A 551 -1.95 -31.18 -12.66
C PRO A 551 -1.30 -31.20 -11.28
N GLY A 552 -2.06 -31.56 -10.25
CA GLY A 552 -1.59 -31.63 -8.86
C GLY A 552 -1.76 -30.36 -8.03
N ALA A 553 -2.28 -29.26 -8.60
CA ALA A 553 -2.60 -28.07 -7.82
C ALA A 553 -3.78 -28.33 -6.87
N THR A 554 -3.64 -27.97 -5.59
CA THR A 554 -4.72 -28.12 -4.60
C THR A 554 -5.97 -27.34 -5.01
N LEU A 555 -5.81 -26.16 -5.63
CA LEU A 555 -6.93 -25.36 -6.13
C LEU A 555 -7.78 -26.15 -7.15
N GLN A 556 -7.17 -26.96 -8.01
CA GLN A 556 -7.90 -27.78 -8.99
C GLN A 556 -8.84 -28.78 -8.31
N GLY A 557 -8.43 -29.38 -7.19
CA GLY A 557 -9.28 -30.28 -6.40
C GLY A 557 -10.43 -29.57 -5.68
N GLN A 558 -10.31 -28.26 -5.46
CA GLN A 558 -11.32 -27.43 -4.78
C GLN A 558 -12.09 -26.51 -5.72
N GLN A 559 -11.88 -26.61 -7.05
CA GLN A 559 -12.40 -25.67 -8.04
C GLN A 559 -13.93 -25.54 -8.02
N LEU A 560 -14.67 -26.61 -7.74
CA LEU A 560 -16.13 -26.59 -7.64
C LEU A 560 -16.59 -25.77 -6.43
N ARG A 561 -15.98 -26.01 -5.27
CA ARG A 561 -16.29 -25.27 -4.04
C ARG A 561 -15.97 -23.79 -4.19
N ILE A 562 -14.83 -23.48 -4.80
CA ILE A 562 -14.42 -22.10 -5.09
C ILE A 562 -15.40 -21.45 -6.08
N ALA A 563 -15.78 -22.14 -7.15
CA ALA A 563 -16.76 -21.62 -8.11
C ALA A 563 -18.11 -21.30 -7.46
N GLU A 564 -18.58 -22.16 -6.55
CA GLU A 564 -19.80 -21.93 -5.76
C GLU A 564 -19.67 -20.67 -4.89
N LEU A 565 -18.53 -20.48 -4.21
CA LEU A 565 -18.27 -19.29 -3.40
C LEU A 565 -18.22 -17.99 -4.23
N LEU A 566 -17.76 -18.07 -5.49
CA LEU A 566 -17.71 -16.93 -6.41
C LEU A 566 -19.09 -16.49 -6.90
N LEU A 567 -20.14 -17.29 -6.70
CA LEU A 567 -21.51 -16.86 -6.99
C LEU A 567 -21.96 -15.71 -6.08
N MET A 568 -21.42 -15.65 -4.85
CA MET A 568 -21.74 -14.57 -3.91
C MET A 568 -21.33 -13.18 -4.45
N PRO A 569 -20.05 -12.91 -4.78
CA PRO A 569 -19.66 -11.63 -5.35
C PRO A 569 -20.25 -11.37 -6.74
N LEU A 570 -20.53 -12.43 -7.52
CA LEU A 570 -21.20 -12.32 -8.82
C LEU A 570 -22.64 -11.78 -8.71
N LEU A 571 -23.34 -12.12 -7.62
CA LEU A 571 -24.69 -11.66 -7.32
C LEU A 571 -24.70 -10.42 -6.40
N GLY A 572 -23.52 -9.86 -6.11
CA GLY A 572 -23.37 -8.68 -5.26
C GLY A 572 -23.78 -7.38 -5.96
N PRO A 573 -24.05 -6.31 -5.20
CA PRO A 573 -24.47 -5.02 -5.76
C PRO A 573 -23.32 -4.22 -6.42
N GLY A 574 -22.06 -4.56 -6.13
CA GLY A 574 -20.88 -3.83 -6.59
C GLY A 574 -20.31 -4.37 -7.90
N GLU A 575 -20.16 -3.49 -8.90
CA GLU A 575 -19.65 -3.86 -10.23
C GLU A 575 -18.21 -4.43 -10.16
N GLU A 576 -17.36 -3.92 -9.27
CA GLU A 576 -15.99 -4.43 -9.08
C GLU A 576 -15.98 -5.89 -8.61
N GLY A 577 -16.88 -6.24 -7.68
CA GLY A 577 -17.04 -7.60 -7.18
C GLY A 577 -17.50 -8.56 -8.28
N VAL A 578 -18.49 -8.14 -9.06
CA VAL A 578 -18.98 -8.87 -10.23
C VAL A 578 -17.83 -9.10 -11.23
N LEU A 579 -17.08 -8.04 -11.54
CA LEU A 579 -15.99 -8.10 -12.51
C LEU A 579 -14.88 -9.07 -12.09
N GLU A 580 -14.44 -9.02 -10.83
CA GLU A 580 -13.41 -9.94 -10.32
C GLU A 580 -13.93 -11.39 -10.26
N ALA A 581 -15.19 -11.60 -9.88
CA ALA A 581 -15.81 -12.93 -9.89
C ALA A 581 -15.87 -13.52 -11.31
N LEU A 582 -16.28 -12.72 -12.30
CA LEU A 582 -16.31 -13.13 -13.70
C LEU A 582 -14.92 -13.52 -14.22
N ARG A 583 -13.87 -12.77 -13.83
CA ARG A 583 -12.49 -13.09 -14.23
C ARG A 583 -12.05 -14.44 -13.66
N ALA A 584 -12.29 -14.69 -12.37
CA ALA A 584 -12.00 -15.97 -11.75
C ALA A 584 -12.80 -17.12 -12.39
N LEU A 585 -14.10 -16.93 -12.61
CA LEU A 585 -14.97 -17.91 -13.27
C LEU A 585 -14.57 -18.16 -14.73
N GLY A 586 -14.02 -17.16 -15.43
CA GLY A 586 -13.47 -17.32 -16.78
C GLY A 586 -12.32 -18.33 -16.84
N ASN A 587 -11.50 -18.42 -15.78
CA ASN A 587 -10.46 -19.46 -15.68
C ASN A 587 -11.07 -20.81 -15.28
N LEU A 588 -11.95 -20.82 -14.27
CA LEU A 588 -12.51 -22.07 -13.72
C LEU A 588 -13.48 -22.79 -14.68
N SER A 589 -14.23 -22.04 -15.51
CA SER A 589 -15.21 -22.58 -16.47
C SER A 589 -14.60 -23.34 -17.65
N GLN A 590 -13.27 -23.43 -17.74
CA GLN A 590 -12.61 -24.38 -18.64
C GLN A 590 -12.91 -25.83 -18.23
N SER A 591 -13.18 -26.07 -16.95
CA SER A 591 -13.61 -27.37 -16.42
C SER A 591 -15.09 -27.63 -16.73
N ALA A 592 -15.38 -28.77 -17.36
CA ALA A 592 -16.76 -29.20 -17.64
C ALA A 592 -17.62 -29.31 -16.37
N ALA A 593 -17.04 -29.76 -15.26
CA ALA A 593 -17.74 -29.85 -13.98
C ALA A 593 -18.13 -28.47 -13.44
N VAL A 594 -17.28 -27.46 -13.61
CA VAL A 594 -17.60 -26.07 -13.22
C VAL A 594 -18.69 -25.52 -14.12
N ARG A 595 -18.62 -25.75 -15.44
CA ARG A 595 -19.69 -25.33 -16.36
C ARG A 595 -21.05 -25.92 -15.99
N GLU A 596 -21.08 -27.19 -15.62
CA GLU A 596 -22.31 -27.85 -15.20
C GLU A 596 -22.87 -27.25 -13.89
N LEU A 597 -22.00 -26.97 -12.91
CA LEU A 597 -22.38 -26.23 -11.70
C LEU A 597 -22.98 -24.85 -12.02
N LEU A 598 -22.36 -24.09 -12.92
CA LEU A 598 -22.87 -22.77 -13.32
C LEU A 598 -24.25 -22.86 -13.98
N HIS A 599 -24.51 -23.91 -14.77
CA HIS A 599 -25.84 -24.17 -15.33
C HIS A 599 -26.87 -24.47 -14.23
N GLN A 600 -26.51 -25.32 -13.25
CA GLN A 600 -27.39 -25.67 -12.13
C GLN A 600 -27.81 -24.43 -11.30
N HIS A 601 -26.90 -23.45 -11.19
CA HIS A 601 -27.17 -22.17 -10.53
C HIS A 601 -27.76 -21.08 -11.44
N HIS A 602 -28.19 -21.41 -12.67
CA HIS A 602 -28.79 -20.48 -13.62
C HIS A 602 -27.91 -19.26 -13.99
N VAL A 603 -26.59 -19.39 -13.82
CA VAL A 603 -25.62 -18.32 -14.13
C VAL A 603 -25.65 -17.89 -15.61
N PRO A 604 -25.88 -18.78 -16.61
CA PRO A 604 -26.00 -18.35 -18.00
C PRO A 604 -27.01 -17.23 -18.24
N GLY A 605 -28.18 -17.26 -17.59
CA GLY A 605 -29.19 -16.20 -17.71
C GLY A 605 -28.65 -14.85 -17.20
N LEU A 606 -28.03 -14.86 -16.02
CA LEU A 606 -27.38 -13.69 -15.44
C LEU A 606 -26.28 -13.12 -16.36
N LEU A 607 -25.44 -13.96 -16.96
CA LEU A 607 -24.40 -13.50 -17.89
C LEU A 607 -24.99 -12.75 -19.11
N LEU A 608 -26.15 -13.19 -19.61
CA LEU A 608 -26.84 -12.54 -20.73
C LEU A 608 -27.49 -11.20 -20.31
N GLU A 609 -27.98 -11.11 -19.07
CA GLU A 609 -28.43 -9.83 -18.48
C GLU A 609 -27.26 -8.86 -18.32
N LEU A 610 -26.11 -9.33 -17.82
CA LEU A 610 -24.88 -8.54 -17.72
C LEU A 610 -24.35 -8.06 -19.08
N LEU A 611 -24.51 -8.84 -20.15
CA LEU A 611 -24.20 -8.36 -21.52
C LEU A 611 -25.12 -7.22 -21.99
N SER A 612 -26.34 -7.18 -21.45
CA SER A 612 -27.36 -6.20 -21.84
C SER A 612 -27.22 -4.89 -21.07
N GLU A 613 -26.90 -4.97 -19.78
CA GLU A 613 -26.91 -3.82 -18.86
C GLU A 613 -25.53 -3.41 -18.34
N GLY A 614 -24.56 -4.34 -18.37
CA GLY A 614 -23.24 -4.15 -17.79
C GLY A 614 -22.35 -3.17 -18.55
N SER A 615 -21.28 -2.73 -17.87
CA SER A 615 -20.22 -1.96 -18.50
C SER A 615 -19.42 -2.80 -19.49
N GLN A 616 -18.62 -2.12 -20.31
CA GLN A 616 -17.75 -2.75 -21.30
C GLN A 616 -16.80 -3.81 -20.70
N ASP A 617 -16.24 -3.57 -19.51
CA ASP A 617 -15.34 -4.51 -18.83
C ASP A 617 -16.08 -5.74 -18.27
N VAL A 618 -17.29 -5.52 -17.74
CA VAL A 618 -18.17 -6.60 -17.29
C VAL A 618 -18.60 -7.45 -18.48
N CYS A 619 -19.01 -6.83 -19.59
CA CYS A 619 -19.39 -7.53 -20.82
C CYS A 619 -18.22 -8.36 -21.37
N TYR A 620 -17.00 -7.83 -21.35
CA TYR A 620 -15.80 -8.56 -21.77
C TYR A 620 -15.57 -9.79 -20.90
N SER A 621 -15.64 -9.64 -19.57
CA SER A 621 -15.39 -10.75 -18.66
C SER A 621 -16.50 -11.81 -18.72
N ALA A 622 -17.77 -11.38 -18.80
CA ALA A 622 -18.93 -12.26 -19.02
C ALA A 622 -18.83 -13.00 -20.36
N GLY A 623 -18.41 -12.32 -21.42
CA GLY A 623 -18.15 -12.92 -22.73
C GLY A 623 -17.09 -14.03 -22.67
N GLY A 624 -16.09 -13.90 -21.80
CA GLY A 624 -15.07 -14.93 -21.58
C GLY A 624 -15.66 -16.19 -20.95
N VAL A 625 -16.52 -16.04 -19.94
CA VAL A 625 -17.24 -17.17 -19.35
C VAL A 625 -18.19 -17.80 -20.37
N LEU A 626 -18.94 -16.99 -21.13
CA LEU A 626 -19.85 -17.46 -22.17
C LEU A 626 -19.12 -18.21 -23.29
N LEU A 627 -17.90 -17.81 -23.64
CA LEU A 627 -17.08 -18.54 -24.62
C LEU A 627 -16.84 -19.98 -24.15
N ASN A 628 -16.43 -20.17 -22.90
CA ASN A 628 -16.24 -21.50 -22.34
C ASN A 628 -17.57 -22.27 -22.22
N MET A 629 -18.64 -21.59 -21.80
CA MET A 629 -19.99 -22.16 -21.66
C MET A 629 -20.64 -22.52 -23.00
N SER A 630 -20.19 -21.90 -24.10
CA SER A 630 -20.64 -22.22 -25.45
C SER A 630 -19.87 -23.38 -26.09
N SER A 631 -19.06 -24.11 -25.32
CA SER A 631 -18.38 -25.31 -25.82
C SER A 631 -19.36 -26.26 -26.52
N THR A 632 -18.93 -26.78 -27.66
CA THR A 632 -19.72 -27.72 -28.47
C THR A 632 -19.71 -29.13 -27.88
N ASP A 633 -18.72 -29.44 -27.04
CA ASP A 633 -18.44 -30.79 -26.56
C ASP A 633 -19.47 -31.26 -25.51
N ASP A 634 -20.15 -30.33 -24.84
CA ASP A 634 -21.15 -30.60 -23.79
C ASP A 634 -22.54 -29.99 -24.09
N GLY A 635 -22.79 -29.64 -25.35
CA GLY A 635 -24.07 -29.06 -25.79
C GLY A 635 -24.36 -27.65 -25.23
N GLY A 636 -23.38 -26.97 -24.63
CA GLY A 636 -23.53 -25.65 -24.02
C GLY A 636 -24.06 -24.57 -24.99
N ALA A 637 -23.61 -24.59 -26.25
CA ALA A 637 -24.13 -23.70 -27.30
C ALA A 637 -25.66 -23.79 -27.46
N GLY A 638 -26.22 -25.00 -27.47
CA GLY A 638 -27.67 -25.20 -27.59
C GLY A 638 -28.45 -24.67 -26.38
N ARG A 639 -27.92 -24.89 -25.17
CA ARG A 639 -28.51 -24.38 -23.92
C ARG A 639 -28.54 -22.84 -23.91
N LEU A 640 -27.47 -22.19 -24.36
CA LEU A 640 -27.41 -20.73 -24.45
C LEU A 640 -28.37 -20.16 -25.50
N LEU A 641 -28.48 -20.80 -26.66
CA LEU A 641 -29.45 -20.39 -27.70
C LEU A 641 -30.90 -20.46 -27.18
N GLN A 642 -31.25 -21.49 -26.41
CA GLN A 642 -32.58 -21.60 -25.78
C GLN A 642 -32.87 -20.46 -24.79
N LEU A 643 -31.85 -19.84 -24.21
CA LEU A 643 -31.96 -18.67 -23.32
C LEU A 643 -31.98 -17.33 -24.08
N GLY A 644 -32.04 -17.34 -25.42
CA GLY A 644 -32.05 -16.12 -26.22
C GLY A 644 -30.69 -15.43 -26.33
N ALA A 645 -29.59 -16.17 -26.17
CA ALA A 645 -28.24 -15.60 -26.20
C ALA A 645 -27.91 -14.85 -27.50
N MET A 646 -28.48 -15.28 -28.64
CA MET A 646 -28.21 -14.68 -29.95
C MET A 646 -28.57 -13.19 -30.00
N GLU A 647 -29.76 -12.83 -29.52
CA GLU A 647 -30.21 -11.44 -29.49
C GLU A 647 -29.34 -10.56 -28.60
N ARG A 648 -28.98 -11.06 -27.41
CA ARG A 648 -28.16 -10.32 -26.44
C ARG A 648 -26.73 -10.12 -26.94
N LEU A 649 -26.13 -11.13 -27.56
CA LEU A 649 -24.79 -11.04 -28.17
C LEU A 649 -24.78 -10.05 -29.34
N LEU A 650 -25.76 -10.09 -30.24
CA LEU A 650 -25.87 -9.15 -31.35
C LEU A 650 -26.05 -7.71 -30.86
N SER A 651 -26.92 -7.51 -29.87
CA SER A 651 -27.14 -6.19 -29.26
C SER A 651 -25.87 -5.65 -28.61
N CYS A 652 -25.15 -6.48 -27.86
CA CYS A 652 -23.87 -6.11 -27.24
C CYS A 652 -22.80 -5.78 -28.29
N LEU A 653 -22.71 -6.57 -29.36
CA LEU A 653 -21.80 -6.33 -30.49
C LEU A 653 -22.09 -4.98 -31.17
N GLN A 654 -23.35 -4.65 -31.41
CA GLN A 654 -23.74 -3.36 -31.99
C GLN A 654 -23.45 -2.19 -31.05
N ARG A 655 -23.61 -2.40 -29.74
CA ARG A 655 -23.46 -1.35 -28.71
C ARG A 655 -22.01 -0.97 -28.42
N TYR A 656 -21.14 -1.96 -28.22
CA TYR A 656 -19.80 -1.73 -27.66
C TYR A 656 -18.64 -1.99 -28.62
N CYS A 657 -18.83 -2.78 -29.69
CA CYS A 657 -17.70 -3.24 -30.53
C CYS A 657 -16.87 -2.09 -31.11
N ARG A 658 -17.51 -0.99 -31.53
CA ARG A 658 -16.82 0.20 -32.08
C ARG A 658 -15.96 0.96 -31.07
N GLY A 659 -16.17 0.77 -29.77
CA GLY A 659 -15.30 1.30 -28.72
C GLY A 659 -14.38 0.24 -28.10
N ASP A 660 -14.54 -1.03 -28.50
CA ASP A 660 -13.85 -2.18 -27.93
C ASP A 660 -13.77 -3.36 -28.90
N TRP A 661 -12.78 -3.32 -29.79
CA TRP A 661 -12.57 -4.39 -30.76
C TRP A 661 -12.21 -5.73 -30.12
N GLN A 662 -11.64 -5.73 -28.91
CA GLN A 662 -11.30 -6.96 -28.21
C GLN A 662 -12.57 -7.67 -27.72
N LEU A 663 -13.52 -6.91 -27.15
CA LEU A 663 -14.86 -7.42 -26.83
C LEU A 663 -15.55 -7.93 -28.09
N GLY A 664 -15.54 -7.15 -29.17
CA GLY A 664 -16.13 -7.56 -30.44
C GLY A 664 -15.60 -8.90 -30.95
N GLY A 665 -14.28 -9.06 -30.94
CA GLY A 665 -13.62 -10.30 -31.37
C GLY A 665 -13.96 -11.47 -30.46
N LEU A 666 -14.07 -11.25 -29.15
CA LEU A 666 -14.51 -12.27 -28.18
C LEU A 666 -15.96 -12.71 -28.44
N LEU A 667 -16.90 -11.78 -28.63
CA LEU A 667 -18.30 -12.11 -28.91
C LEU A 667 -18.44 -12.87 -30.24
N CYS A 668 -17.64 -12.53 -31.26
CA CYS A 668 -17.59 -13.29 -32.51
C CYS A 668 -17.12 -14.74 -32.30
N LYS A 669 -16.26 -15.03 -31.32
CA LYS A 669 -15.88 -16.41 -30.99
C LYS A 669 -17.02 -17.19 -30.33
N VAL A 670 -17.81 -16.54 -29.47
CA VAL A 670 -19.03 -17.15 -28.91
C VAL A 670 -20.02 -17.47 -30.03
N LEU A 671 -20.26 -16.52 -30.92
CA LEU A 671 -21.14 -16.69 -32.09
C LEU A 671 -20.62 -17.75 -33.07
N TRP A 672 -19.30 -17.91 -33.20
CA TRP A 672 -18.70 -19.01 -33.95
C TRP A 672 -19.11 -20.37 -33.37
N ASN A 673 -19.06 -20.54 -32.06
CA ASN A 673 -19.48 -21.79 -31.42
C ASN A 673 -20.97 -22.10 -31.66
N PHE A 674 -21.83 -21.08 -31.72
CA PHE A 674 -23.24 -21.29 -32.09
C PHE A 674 -23.43 -21.76 -33.53
N SER A 675 -22.53 -21.36 -34.45
CA SER A 675 -22.52 -21.85 -35.83
C SER A 675 -21.91 -23.25 -36.03
N GLN A 676 -21.45 -23.90 -34.95
CA GLN A 676 -20.83 -25.23 -34.98
C GLN A 676 -21.81 -26.39 -34.71
N GLY A 677 -23.06 -26.11 -34.32
CA GLY A 677 -24.00 -27.17 -34.00
C GLY A 677 -24.24 -28.15 -35.17
N PRO A 678 -24.53 -29.43 -34.86
CA PRO A 678 -24.64 -30.47 -35.88
C PRO A 678 -25.70 -30.10 -36.92
N ALA A 679 -25.31 -30.17 -38.20
CA ALA A 679 -26.23 -30.12 -39.32
C ALA A 679 -27.25 -31.27 -39.14
N ALA A 680 -28.54 -30.94 -39.26
CA ALA A 680 -29.63 -31.87 -39.11
C ALA A 680 -29.48 -33.08 -40.03
N THR A 681 -28.96 -34.19 -39.51
CA THR A 681 -29.11 -35.50 -40.13
C THR A 681 -30.40 -36.11 -39.60
N GLY A 682 -31.47 -36.03 -40.38
CA GLY A 682 -32.65 -36.89 -40.25
C GLY A 682 -33.74 -36.42 -39.30
N THR A 683 -34.84 -35.94 -39.89
CA THR A 683 -36.24 -36.14 -39.45
C THR A 683 -36.51 -36.24 -37.95
N SER A 684 -36.47 -35.11 -37.24
CA SER A 684 -37.54 -34.62 -36.32
C SER A 684 -36.99 -33.55 -35.38
N GLY A 685 -37.54 -32.34 -35.49
CA GLY A 685 -37.62 -31.35 -34.40
C GLY A 685 -36.34 -30.66 -33.93
N LYS A 686 -36.15 -29.40 -34.38
CA LYS A 686 -35.30 -28.35 -33.76
C LYS A 686 -33.81 -28.70 -33.62
N GLY A 687 -33.12 -28.84 -34.75
CA GLY A 687 -31.66 -29.05 -34.81
C GLY A 687 -30.84 -27.75 -34.86
N GLY A 688 -30.09 -27.47 -33.79
CA GLY A 688 -28.69 -27.00 -33.71
C GLY A 688 -28.08 -25.91 -34.61
N GLY A 689 -28.80 -25.26 -35.53
CA GLY A 689 -28.27 -24.18 -36.38
C GLY A 689 -28.79 -22.79 -35.98
N LEU A 690 -28.10 -21.73 -36.42
CA LEU A 690 -28.64 -20.37 -36.33
C LEU A 690 -29.88 -20.26 -37.21
N ASP A 691 -30.95 -19.64 -36.69
CA ASP A 691 -32.16 -19.35 -37.46
C ASP A 691 -31.85 -18.44 -38.67
N PRO A 692 -32.55 -18.54 -39.81
CA PRO A 692 -32.30 -17.68 -40.98
C PRO A 692 -32.41 -16.17 -40.69
N SER A 693 -33.31 -15.76 -39.78
CA SER A 693 -33.44 -14.36 -39.37
C SER A 693 -32.19 -13.88 -38.63
N ASP A 694 -31.74 -14.67 -37.66
CA ASP A 694 -30.54 -14.38 -36.88
C ASP A 694 -29.25 -14.43 -37.72
N THR A 695 -29.20 -15.35 -38.68
CA THR A 695 -28.14 -15.43 -39.69
C THR A 695 -28.06 -14.14 -40.52
N THR A 696 -29.21 -13.65 -40.99
CA THR A 696 -29.29 -12.40 -41.78
C THR A 696 -28.85 -11.19 -40.94
N ARG A 697 -29.34 -11.09 -39.70
CA ARG A 697 -28.97 -10.01 -38.77
C ARG A 697 -27.49 -10.02 -38.42
N LEU A 698 -26.91 -11.21 -38.18
CA LEU A 698 -25.49 -11.36 -37.92
C LEU A 698 -24.66 -10.92 -39.12
N LEU A 699 -25.00 -11.37 -40.33
CA LEU A 699 -24.29 -10.99 -41.55
C LEU A 699 -24.37 -9.49 -41.82
N ALA A 700 -25.53 -8.86 -41.61
CA ALA A 700 -25.68 -7.41 -41.72
C ALA A 700 -24.81 -6.66 -40.71
N THR A 701 -24.78 -7.12 -39.46
CA THR A 701 -23.96 -6.54 -38.39
C THR A 701 -22.47 -6.67 -38.69
N LEU A 702 -22.02 -7.85 -39.13
CA LEU A 702 -20.61 -8.09 -39.49
C LEU A 702 -20.18 -7.25 -40.70
N HIS A 703 -21.02 -7.08 -41.72
CA HIS A 703 -20.71 -6.19 -42.85
C HIS A 703 -20.45 -4.76 -42.37
N LEU A 704 -21.30 -4.24 -41.48
CA LEU A 704 -21.15 -2.89 -40.93
C LEU A 704 -19.89 -2.72 -40.06
N LEU A 705 -19.46 -3.76 -39.35
CA LEU A 705 -18.30 -3.71 -38.46
C LEU A 705 -16.97 -4.04 -39.17
N LEU A 706 -17.03 -4.70 -40.33
CA LEU A 706 -15.87 -5.04 -41.17
C LEU A 706 -15.57 -3.97 -42.23
N ASP A 707 -16.49 -3.07 -42.53
CA ASP A 707 -16.23 -1.91 -43.38
C ASP A 707 -15.46 -0.85 -42.57
N GLU A 708 -14.24 -0.54 -43.02
CA GLU A 708 -13.36 0.45 -42.40
C GLU A 708 -14.04 1.81 -42.24
N ARG A 709 -14.83 2.22 -43.24
CA ARG A 709 -15.46 3.54 -43.29
C ARG A 709 -16.54 3.71 -42.24
N THR A 710 -17.17 2.62 -41.81
CA THR A 710 -18.22 2.61 -40.79
C THR A 710 -17.70 2.21 -39.42
N ALA A 711 -16.66 1.36 -39.38
CA ALA A 711 -16.03 0.87 -38.16
C ALA A 711 -15.18 1.95 -37.48
N LEU A 712 -14.41 2.73 -38.25
CA LEU A 712 -13.45 3.71 -37.73
C LEU A 712 -13.99 5.15 -37.72
N VAL A 713 -15.29 5.36 -37.95
CA VAL A 713 -15.90 6.69 -37.73
C VAL A 713 -15.70 7.08 -36.28
N SER A 714 -15.07 8.24 -36.06
CA SER A 714 -14.90 8.81 -34.73
C SER A 714 -16.25 8.81 -34.01
N ALA A 715 -16.41 7.94 -33.01
CA ALA A 715 -17.56 8.01 -32.13
C ALA A 715 -17.62 9.44 -31.56
N PRO A 716 -18.78 10.11 -31.53
CA PRO A 716 -18.91 11.42 -30.91
C PRO A 716 -18.79 11.22 -29.39
N LEU A 717 -17.55 11.12 -28.92
CA LEU A 717 -17.22 11.12 -27.51
C LEU A 717 -17.18 12.60 -27.10
N GLY A 718 -18.01 12.96 -26.13
CA GLY A 718 -18.16 14.35 -25.69
C GLY A 718 -16.82 15.01 -25.37
N GLY A 719 -16.56 16.13 -26.06
CA GLY A 719 -15.52 17.10 -25.73
C GLY A 719 -14.09 16.71 -26.12
N GLY A 720 -13.73 16.95 -27.38
CA GLY A 720 -12.34 16.98 -27.87
C GLY A 720 -12.02 15.89 -28.90
N GLU A 721 -11.35 16.25 -30.00
CA GLU A 721 -10.85 15.25 -30.95
C GLU A 721 -9.81 14.34 -30.29
N PRO A 722 -9.94 13.01 -30.40
CA PRO A 722 -8.93 12.09 -29.89
C PRO A 722 -7.63 12.26 -30.69
N GLY A 723 -6.50 12.47 -30.00
CA GLY A 723 -5.20 12.64 -30.64
C GLY A 723 -4.81 11.47 -31.56
N GLU A 724 -4.04 11.76 -32.61
CA GLU A 724 -3.67 10.82 -33.69
C GLU A 724 -3.18 9.44 -33.19
N THR A 725 -2.48 9.40 -32.05
CA THR A 725 -1.98 8.18 -31.44
C THR A 725 -3.07 7.23 -30.95
N VAL A 726 -4.21 7.76 -30.47
CA VAL A 726 -5.33 6.95 -29.97
C VAL A 726 -6.09 6.32 -31.13
N GLN A 727 -6.32 7.07 -32.20
CA GLN A 727 -6.96 6.56 -33.41
C GLN A 727 -6.11 5.48 -34.08
N GLY A 728 -4.79 5.68 -34.15
CA GLY A 728 -3.86 4.67 -34.66
C GLY A 728 -3.90 3.36 -33.86
N TYR A 729 -3.89 3.46 -32.53
CA TYR A 729 -4.00 2.27 -31.66
C TYR A 729 -5.34 1.55 -31.79
N HIS A 730 -6.43 2.31 -31.88
CA HIS A 730 -7.77 1.76 -32.04
C HIS A 730 -7.93 1.02 -33.39
N ARG A 731 -7.41 1.59 -34.48
CA ARG A 731 -7.31 0.95 -35.79
C ARG A 731 -6.49 -0.35 -35.72
N GLN A 732 -5.35 -0.33 -35.02
CA GLN A 732 -4.52 -1.52 -34.85
C GLN A 732 -5.27 -2.67 -34.17
N LEU A 733 -6.05 -2.38 -33.11
CA LEU A 733 -6.87 -3.40 -32.44
C LEU A 733 -7.98 -3.95 -33.36
N TRP A 734 -8.61 -3.08 -34.15
CA TRP A 734 -9.60 -3.50 -35.15
C TRP A 734 -8.99 -4.48 -36.16
N GLU A 735 -7.86 -4.13 -36.76
CA GLU A 735 -7.17 -4.92 -37.78
C GLU A 735 -6.61 -6.24 -37.22
N ALA A 736 -6.01 -6.20 -36.02
CA ALA A 736 -5.29 -7.34 -35.46
C ALA A 736 -6.18 -8.30 -34.66
N GLU A 737 -7.17 -7.80 -33.90
CA GLU A 737 -7.94 -8.62 -32.96
C GLU A 737 -9.37 -8.90 -33.43
N PHE A 738 -10.02 -7.96 -34.12
CA PHE A 738 -11.42 -8.12 -34.55
C PHE A 738 -11.56 -8.71 -35.97
N VAL A 739 -10.98 -8.04 -36.97
CA VAL A 739 -11.14 -8.38 -38.40
C VAL A 739 -10.86 -9.85 -38.71
N PRO A 740 -9.78 -10.49 -38.20
CA PRO A 740 -9.47 -11.87 -38.53
C PRO A 740 -10.54 -12.85 -38.05
N VAL A 741 -11.11 -12.60 -36.87
CA VAL A 741 -12.14 -13.44 -36.25
C VAL A 741 -13.49 -13.20 -36.94
N ALA A 742 -13.86 -11.94 -37.12
CA ALA A 742 -15.13 -11.55 -37.72
C ALA A 742 -15.25 -12.01 -39.19
N ARG A 743 -14.17 -11.90 -40.00
CA ARG A 743 -14.17 -12.42 -41.38
C ARG A 743 -14.30 -13.93 -41.44
N ARG A 744 -13.64 -14.66 -40.53
CA ARG A 744 -13.79 -16.13 -40.46
C ARG A 744 -15.25 -16.49 -40.16
N LEU A 745 -15.85 -15.87 -39.15
CA LEU A 745 -17.26 -16.06 -38.80
C LEU A 745 -18.19 -15.73 -39.98
N GLN A 746 -17.99 -14.58 -40.63
CA GLN A 746 -18.78 -14.17 -41.79
C GLN A 746 -18.74 -15.21 -42.91
N LYS A 747 -17.53 -15.68 -43.30
CA LYS A 747 -17.37 -16.70 -44.35
C LYS A 747 -18.08 -18.01 -44.00
N ARG A 748 -17.96 -18.46 -42.74
CA ARG A 748 -18.62 -19.69 -42.27
C ARG A 748 -20.13 -19.57 -42.37
N VAL A 749 -20.70 -18.52 -41.79
CA VAL A 749 -22.14 -18.30 -41.78
C VAL A 749 -22.69 -18.15 -43.21
N GLN A 750 -21.96 -17.46 -44.11
CA GLN A 750 -22.31 -17.38 -45.54
C GLN A 750 -22.29 -18.76 -46.23
N SER A 751 -21.28 -19.59 -45.97
CA SER A 751 -21.19 -20.92 -46.56
C SER A 751 -22.31 -21.86 -46.10
N GLN A 752 -22.80 -21.68 -44.87
CA GLN A 752 -23.93 -22.44 -44.32
C GLN A 752 -25.28 -21.93 -44.83
N ALA A 753 -25.38 -20.65 -45.20
CA ALA A 753 -26.58 -20.04 -45.77
C ALA A 753 -26.74 -20.28 -47.29
N ALA A 754 -25.64 -20.54 -48.01
CA ALA A 754 -25.64 -20.73 -49.47
C ALA A 754 -26.54 -21.89 -49.98
N PRO A 755 -26.67 -23.04 -49.28
CA PRO A 755 -27.59 -24.12 -49.68
C PRO A 755 -29.08 -23.78 -49.48
N LEU A 756 -29.42 -22.83 -48.61
CA LEU A 756 -30.82 -22.47 -48.27
C LEU A 756 -31.43 -21.43 -49.24
N LEU A 757 -30.63 -20.87 -50.14
CA LEU A 757 -31.06 -19.92 -51.18
C LEU A 757 -31.25 -20.59 -52.56
N LEU A 758 -31.08 -21.90 -52.65
CA LEU A 758 -31.11 -22.69 -53.89
C LEU A 758 -32.18 -23.79 -53.91
N GLU A 759 -33.15 -23.80 -52.99
CA GLU A 759 -34.38 -24.57 -53.24
C GLU A 759 -35.22 -23.86 -54.31
N PRO A 760 -35.54 -24.51 -55.45
CA PRO A 760 -36.43 -23.94 -56.44
C PRO A 760 -37.85 -23.88 -55.89
N LEU A 761 -38.53 -22.79 -56.25
CA LEU A 761 -39.94 -22.44 -56.03
C LEU A 761 -40.94 -23.60 -56.10
#